data_AF-A0A4Y3PUT3-F1
#
_entry.id   AF-A0A4Y3PUT3-F1
#
_cell.length_a   1.000
_cell.length_b   1.000
_cell.length_c   1.000
_cell.angle_alpha   90.00
_cell.angle_beta   90.00
_cell.angle_gamma   90.00
#
_symmetry.space_group_name_H-M   'P 1'
#
loop_
_entity.id
_entity.type
_entity.pdbx_description
1 polymer ?
#
loop_
_entity_poly.entity_id
_entity_poly.type
_entity_poly.pdbx_seq_one_letter_code
_entity_poly.pdbx_strand_id
1 'polypeptide(L)'
;MAIRSIKLKLKTRTGPEAQNLRKGIWRTHRLLNEGVAYYMKMLLLFRQESTGGQTKKELQEELVRHIREQQQKNRADKNTQALPLDKAFAALRQLYELLVPSSIGQSGDAQIISRKFLSPLVDPNSEGGKGTSKAGAKPTWQKKKEANDPTWEQDYEKWKKRREEDPTASVITTLEEYGIRPIFPLYTNTVADIAWLPLQSNQFVRTWDRDMLQQAIERLLSWESWNKRVQEEYSKLQEKMTQLNEQLEGGQEWISLLEQYEEQREQELIENMTAANDKYRITKRQMKGWNELYEQWSTVLPNASHEQYREALKRVQQRLRGRFGDAHFFQYLMKEEHHLIWKGNPQRIHYFVARNELKKRLEEAKQNATMTLPDARKHPLWVRFDARGGNLQDYYLTAEADNPRSRRFVTFSQLIWPNESGWMEKQDVEVELALSKQFYQQVTLQKNDKGKQEIEFKDKGSGSTFSGHLGGAKLQLERGDLEKEEKDFEGGEIGSVYLNIVIDFEPLQEVKNGRLQSPYGQVLQLVRRPNEFPKVTTYKSEELVEWMKASQNHSSGVESLESGFRVMSIDLGLRTAAATSIFSVEESNDANAAGFSYWIEGTPLVAVHKRSYMLKLPGEQVEKQVREKRDERQDQQRRVRFQIRILSQVIRMAKKQNRERADELDHLSQALEKQKSLLDQTDRTFWNGIVCDLTDALREKEGGWEQAVVQIHRKAEEHVGKVVQAWRKRFDADERKGIAGLSMWSIEELDSLRKLLISWSRRTRNPQEINRFEQGHTSHQRLLTHIQNVKEDRLKQLSHAIVMTALGYVYDEKKLEWFAKYPACQVILFENLSQYRSNMDRSTKENSTLMKWAHRSIPKYVHMQAEPYGIQVGDVRAEYSSRFHAKTGTPGIRCKMVKGQELQGKRFENLQKRLVSEQFLTEEQVKQLRPGDIVPDDSGEWFMTLSDGSEGKEVVFLQADINAAQNLQKRFWQRYNELFKVSCRVLIRGEEEYLIPKTKSVQAKLGKGLFVKKTDTVMKDVYVWDSQAKLKGKTTFTEESESPEQLEDFQEIIEEAEEAKGTYRTLFRDPSGVFFPEFVWSTQKDFWSEVKRRLYGKLRERFLMKTR
;
A
#
# COMPACT_ATOMS: atom_id res chain seq x y z
N MET A 1 2.95 8.86 -25.32
CA MET A 1 3.94 7.77 -25.24
C MET A 1 3.73 7.00 -23.96
N ALA A 2 3.64 5.67 -24.04
CA ALA A 2 3.74 4.78 -22.90
C ALA A 2 5.23 4.47 -22.67
N ILE A 3 5.67 4.63 -21.41
CA ILE A 3 7.08 4.48 -21.02
C ILE A 3 7.25 3.17 -20.25
N ARG A 4 8.08 2.26 -20.74
CA ARG A 4 8.43 0.99 -20.07
C ARG A 4 9.93 0.89 -19.88
N SER A 5 10.35 -0.08 -19.07
CA SER A 5 11.77 -0.34 -18.83
C SER A 5 12.09 -1.82 -19.01
N ILE A 6 13.18 -2.13 -19.71
CA ILE A 6 13.73 -3.49 -19.78
C ILE A 6 15.15 -3.48 -19.20
N LYS A 7 15.41 -4.41 -18.27
CA LYS A 7 16.76 -4.60 -17.72
C LYS A 7 17.50 -5.66 -18.54
N LEU A 8 18.61 -5.27 -19.14
CA LEU A 8 19.51 -6.14 -19.90
C LEU A 8 20.77 -6.39 -19.08
N LYS A 9 21.12 -7.65 -18.84
CA LYS A 9 22.33 -7.98 -18.08
C LYS A 9 23.56 -7.84 -18.98
N LEU A 10 24.61 -7.16 -18.51
CA LEU A 10 25.88 -7.09 -19.23
C LEU A 10 26.74 -8.33 -18.96
N LYS A 11 27.45 -8.83 -19.96
CA LYS A 11 28.45 -9.88 -19.79
C LYS A 11 29.78 -9.28 -19.35
N THR A 12 29.95 -9.12 -18.03
CA THR A 12 31.14 -8.48 -17.45
C THR A 12 32.24 -9.44 -17.01
N ARG A 13 32.06 -10.76 -17.21
CA ARG A 13 32.99 -11.81 -16.75
C ARG A 13 33.69 -12.57 -17.87
N THR A 14 33.45 -12.19 -19.11
CA THR A 14 33.92 -12.91 -20.30
C THR A 14 34.68 -11.97 -21.22
N GLY A 15 35.73 -12.46 -21.86
CA GLY A 15 36.58 -11.69 -22.76
C GLY A 15 37.88 -11.19 -22.09
N PRO A 16 38.86 -10.76 -22.89
CA PRO A 16 40.20 -10.36 -22.41
C PRO A 16 40.15 -9.11 -21.50
N GLU A 17 39.25 -8.17 -21.80
CA GLU A 17 39.09 -6.91 -21.06
C GLU A 17 38.09 -7.00 -19.90
N ALA A 18 37.63 -8.20 -19.52
CA ALA A 18 36.53 -8.36 -18.56
C ALA A 18 36.82 -7.75 -17.19
N GLN A 19 38.06 -7.84 -16.71
CA GLN A 19 38.45 -7.23 -15.44
C GLN A 19 38.48 -5.70 -15.53
N ASN A 20 39.05 -5.16 -16.62
CA ASN A 20 39.11 -3.73 -16.87
C ASN A 20 37.72 -3.11 -17.00
N LEU A 21 36.80 -3.80 -17.68
CA LEU A 21 35.40 -3.41 -17.78
C LEU A 21 34.74 -3.32 -16.39
N ARG A 22 34.93 -4.31 -15.52
CA ARG A 22 34.34 -4.29 -14.16
C ARG A 22 34.89 -3.13 -13.33
N LYS A 23 36.21 -2.92 -13.38
CA LYS A 23 36.88 -1.79 -12.71
C LYS A 23 36.34 -0.45 -13.24
N GLY A 24 36.24 -0.30 -14.55
CA GLY A 24 35.73 0.92 -15.20
C GLY A 24 34.27 1.23 -14.86
N ILE A 25 33.40 0.22 -14.89
CA ILE A 25 31.99 0.35 -14.47
C ILE A 25 31.90 0.84 -13.02
N TRP A 26 32.67 0.24 -12.12
CA TRP A 26 32.67 0.64 -10.71
C TRP A 26 33.19 2.06 -10.50
N ARG A 27 34.32 2.41 -11.13
CA ARG A 27 34.88 3.75 -11.02
C ARG A 27 33.91 4.81 -11.53
N THR A 28 33.25 4.54 -12.66
CA THR A 28 32.21 5.44 -13.22
C THR A 28 31.04 5.60 -12.24
N HIS A 29 30.56 4.49 -11.66
CA HIS A 29 29.49 4.51 -10.66
C HIS A 29 29.87 5.28 -9.39
N ARG A 30 31.08 5.08 -8.88
CA ARG A 30 31.62 5.77 -7.71
C ARG A 30 31.74 7.27 -7.97
N LEU A 31 32.37 7.63 -9.10
CA LEU A 31 32.55 9.01 -9.55
C LEU A 31 31.22 9.78 -9.57
N LEU A 32 30.17 9.19 -10.17
CA LEU A 32 28.84 9.81 -10.20
C LEU A 32 28.33 10.10 -8.79
N ASN A 33 28.33 9.10 -7.91
CA ASN A 33 27.74 9.24 -6.58
C ASN A 33 28.48 10.27 -5.72
N GLU A 34 29.81 10.26 -5.78
CA GLU A 34 30.64 11.27 -5.12
C GLU A 34 30.38 12.67 -5.68
N GLY A 35 30.26 12.82 -7.00
CA GLY A 35 29.97 14.08 -7.66
C GLY A 35 28.58 14.63 -7.34
N VAL A 36 27.54 13.77 -7.31
CA VAL A 36 26.20 14.20 -6.88
C VAL A 36 26.23 14.63 -5.41
N ALA A 37 26.91 13.89 -4.55
CA ALA A 37 27.05 14.25 -3.13
C ALA A 37 27.80 15.58 -2.96
N TYR A 38 28.84 15.82 -3.77
CA TYR A 38 29.57 17.09 -3.81
C TYR A 38 28.63 18.26 -4.12
N TYR A 39 27.87 18.20 -5.21
CA TYR A 39 26.93 19.27 -5.56
C TYR A 39 25.80 19.43 -4.55
N MET A 40 25.29 18.33 -3.98
CA MET A 40 24.28 18.42 -2.92
C MET A 40 24.81 19.16 -1.69
N LYS A 41 26.04 18.86 -1.24
CA LYS A 41 26.65 19.58 -0.11
C LYS A 41 26.76 21.07 -0.40
N MET A 42 27.24 21.45 -1.59
CA MET A 42 27.32 22.85 -2.01
C MET A 42 25.96 23.55 -1.95
N LEU A 43 24.92 22.95 -2.54
CA LEU A 43 23.58 23.54 -2.56
C LEU A 43 22.96 23.62 -1.16
N LEU A 44 23.26 22.67 -0.26
CA LEU A 44 22.79 22.72 1.12
C LEU A 44 23.43 23.85 1.93
N LEU A 45 24.65 24.28 1.60
CA LEU A 45 25.22 25.49 2.19
C LEU A 45 24.40 26.74 1.79
N PHE A 46 24.00 26.83 0.52
CA PHE A 46 23.23 27.97 0.00
C PHE A 46 21.82 28.05 0.59
N ARG A 47 21.27 26.90 1.03
CA ARG A 47 20.00 26.80 1.73
C ARG A 47 19.99 27.57 3.06
N GLN A 48 21.09 27.56 3.82
CA GLN A 48 21.24 28.32 5.08
C GLN A 48 20.18 28.02 6.16
N GLU A 49 19.69 26.78 6.21
CA GLU A 49 18.72 26.30 7.19
C GLU A 49 19.12 24.90 7.68
N SER A 50 18.71 24.56 8.91
CA SER A 50 19.02 23.26 9.54
C SER A 50 18.61 22.07 8.67
N THR A 51 19.49 21.07 8.57
CA THR A 51 19.27 19.81 7.84
C THR A 51 18.98 18.64 8.78
N GLY A 52 18.79 18.91 10.07
CA GLY A 52 18.59 17.91 11.14
C GLY A 52 19.91 17.33 11.70
N GLY A 53 20.97 17.27 10.89
CA GLY A 53 22.31 16.87 11.32
C GLY A 53 23.29 18.02 11.56
N GLN A 54 23.03 19.17 10.94
CA GLN A 54 23.77 20.42 11.14
C GLN A 54 22.79 21.55 11.45
N THR A 55 23.17 22.43 12.37
CA THR A 55 22.43 23.62 12.76
C THR A 55 22.58 24.72 11.70
N LYS A 56 21.67 25.70 11.72
CA LYS A 56 21.75 26.88 10.84
C LYS A 56 23.08 27.63 11.01
N LYS A 57 23.56 27.75 12.24
CA LYS A 57 24.80 28.48 12.57
C LYS A 57 26.03 27.80 11.95
N GLU A 58 26.15 26.48 12.12
CA GLU A 58 27.26 25.69 11.54
C GLU A 58 27.30 25.81 10.01
N LEU A 59 26.14 25.72 9.35
CA LEU A 59 26.04 25.87 7.90
C LEU A 59 26.44 27.27 7.42
N GLN A 60 26.08 28.32 8.18
CA GLN A 60 26.48 29.69 7.87
C GLN A 60 27.99 29.90 8.05
N GLU A 61 28.60 29.34 9.10
CA GLU A 61 30.05 29.39 9.30
C GLU A 61 30.82 28.66 8.19
N GLU A 62 30.32 27.51 7.76
CA GLU A 62 30.87 26.76 6.61
C GLU A 62 30.69 27.54 5.30
N LEU A 63 29.55 28.21 5.12
CA LEU A 63 29.29 29.08 3.96
C LEU A 63 30.25 30.27 3.90
N VAL A 64 30.56 30.93 5.04
CA VAL A 64 31.57 31.99 5.08
C VAL A 64 32.90 31.48 4.58
N ARG A 65 33.34 30.31 5.07
CA ARG A 65 34.60 29.69 4.66
C ARG A 65 34.62 29.43 3.16
N HIS A 66 33.55 28.82 2.65
CA HIS A 66 33.39 28.57 1.21
C HIS A 66 33.49 29.86 0.39
N ILE A 67 32.80 30.93 0.78
CA ILE A 67 32.86 32.23 0.10
C ILE A 67 34.30 32.76 0.06
N ARG A 68 35.00 32.75 1.20
CA ARG A 68 36.38 33.27 1.28
C ARG A 68 37.35 32.43 0.44
N GLU A 69 37.24 31.11 0.48
CA GLU A 69 38.04 30.22 -0.36
C GLU A 69 37.77 30.46 -1.85
N GLN A 70 36.51 30.67 -2.22
CA GLN A 70 36.15 30.89 -3.62
C GLN A 70 36.59 32.27 -4.12
N GLN A 71 36.48 33.32 -3.29
CA GLN A 71 37.05 34.64 -3.58
C GLN A 71 38.55 34.57 -3.85
N GLN A 72 39.29 33.78 -3.06
CA GLN A 72 40.72 33.56 -3.28
C GLN A 72 40.99 32.83 -4.60
N LYS A 73 40.25 31.75 -4.90
CA LYS A 73 40.36 31.01 -6.17
C LYS A 73 40.06 31.87 -7.39
N ASN A 74 39.06 32.74 -7.27
CA ASN A 74 38.66 33.67 -8.32
C ASN A 74 39.57 34.91 -8.41
N ARG A 75 40.57 35.03 -7.53
CA ARG A 75 41.50 36.16 -7.45
C ARG A 75 40.80 37.51 -7.23
N ALA A 76 39.74 37.51 -6.41
CA ALA A 76 39.04 38.73 -6.01
C ALA A 76 39.99 39.71 -5.29
N ASP A 77 39.85 41.01 -5.53
CA ASP A 77 40.69 42.02 -4.90
C ASP A 77 40.39 42.20 -3.40
N LYS A 78 41.27 42.92 -2.69
CA LYS A 78 41.12 43.12 -1.23
C LYS A 78 39.84 43.87 -0.86
N ASN A 79 39.38 44.79 -1.72
CA ASN A 79 38.18 45.58 -1.50
C ASN A 79 36.93 44.69 -1.58
N THR A 80 36.86 43.80 -2.57
CA THR A 80 35.80 42.81 -2.75
C THR A 80 35.77 41.81 -1.60
N GLN A 81 36.95 41.35 -1.14
CA GLN A 81 37.04 40.45 0.02
C GLN A 81 36.57 41.13 1.32
N ALA A 82 36.74 42.45 1.46
CA ALA A 82 36.32 43.20 2.65
C ALA A 82 34.80 43.49 2.71
N LEU A 83 34.03 43.20 1.65
CA LEU A 83 32.59 43.47 1.62
C LEU A 83 31.82 42.69 2.72
N PRO A 84 30.81 43.31 3.36
CA PRO A 84 29.88 42.63 4.26
C PRO A 84 29.10 41.52 3.52
N LEU A 85 29.04 40.33 4.12
CA LEU A 85 28.52 39.13 3.46
C LEU A 85 26.98 39.03 3.43
N ASP A 86 26.23 39.95 4.06
CA ASP A 86 24.77 39.85 4.15
C ASP A 86 24.08 39.77 2.78
N LYS A 87 24.51 40.61 1.82
CA LYS A 87 23.97 40.55 0.45
C LYS A 87 24.41 39.29 -0.30
N ALA A 88 25.62 38.79 -0.05
CA ALA A 88 26.08 37.52 -0.61
C ALA A 88 25.23 36.35 -0.07
N PHE A 89 24.92 36.34 1.23
CA PHE A 89 24.03 35.36 1.84
C PHE A 89 22.62 35.42 1.24
N ALA A 90 22.05 36.62 1.10
CA ALA A 90 20.74 36.80 0.48
C ALA A 90 20.73 36.30 -0.98
N ALA A 91 21.74 36.67 -1.78
CA ALA A 91 21.86 36.23 -3.17
C ALA A 91 22.04 34.70 -3.28
N LEU A 92 22.83 34.08 -2.41
CA LEU A 92 23.01 32.63 -2.38
C LEU A 92 21.75 31.89 -1.94
N ARG A 93 20.99 32.44 -0.99
CA ARG A 93 19.68 31.89 -0.62
C ARG A 93 18.70 31.98 -1.78
N GLN A 94 18.62 33.15 -2.44
CA GLN A 94 17.75 33.33 -3.60
C GLN A 94 18.17 32.41 -4.76
N LEU A 95 19.47 32.20 -4.95
CA LEU A 95 19.98 31.21 -5.91
C LEU A 95 19.51 29.79 -5.55
N TYR A 96 19.55 29.41 -4.28
CA TYR A 96 19.03 28.11 -3.84
C TYR A 96 17.54 27.96 -4.18
N GLU A 97 16.73 28.99 -3.94
CA GLU A 97 15.29 28.97 -4.25
C GLU A 97 15.02 28.87 -5.75
N LEU A 98 15.87 29.48 -6.59
CA LEU A 98 15.79 29.33 -8.06
C LEU A 98 16.20 27.92 -8.52
N LEU A 99 17.18 27.31 -7.86
CA LEU A 99 17.65 25.95 -8.15
C LEU A 99 16.72 24.88 -7.61
N VAL A 100 16.07 25.15 -6.48
CA VAL A 100 15.19 24.26 -5.75
C VAL A 100 13.88 24.98 -5.39
N PRO A 101 13.04 25.33 -6.38
CA PRO A 101 11.79 26.08 -6.17
C PRO A 101 10.79 25.43 -5.21
N SER A 102 10.89 24.12 -4.98
CA SER A 102 10.04 23.44 -4.00
C SER A 102 10.29 23.90 -2.56
N SER A 103 11.46 24.49 -2.26
CA SER A 103 11.75 25.12 -0.96
C SER A 103 10.79 26.28 -0.62
N ILE A 104 10.27 26.96 -1.64
CA ILE A 104 9.25 28.03 -1.52
C ILE A 104 7.87 27.58 -2.00
N GLY A 105 7.66 26.27 -2.18
CA GLY A 105 6.39 25.68 -2.62
C GLY A 105 6.08 25.83 -4.11
N GLN A 106 7.06 26.18 -4.95
CA GLN A 106 6.92 26.23 -6.41
C GLN A 106 7.38 24.91 -7.06
N SER A 107 6.92 24.65 -8.28
CA SER A 107 7.34 23.48 -9.07
C SER A 107 8.61 23.76 -9.87
N GLY A 108 9.51 22.78 -9.98
CA GLY A 108 10.71 22.88 -10.80
C GLY A 108 10.99 21.61 -11.61
N ASP A 109 11.57 21.78 -12.78
CA ASP A 109 12.10 20.69 -13.61
C ASP A 109 13.64 20.68 -13.49
N ALA A 110 14.19 19.65 -12.87
CA ALA A 110 15.61 19.57 -12.59
C ALA A 110 16.49 19.57 -13.86
N GLN A 111 16.01 19.00 -14.97
CA GLN A 111 16.74 18.98 -16.23
C GLN A 111 16.85 20.38 -16.81
N ILE A 112 15.75 21.13 -16.79
CA ILE A 112 15.71 22.53 -17.25
C ILE A 112 16.57 23.41 -16.33
N ILE A 113 16.42 23.27 -15.01
CA ILE A 113 17.13 24.08 -14.02
C ILE A 113 18.64 23.82 -14.09
N SER A 114 19.08 22.56 -14.08
CA SER A 114 20.52 22.21 -14.19
C SER A 114 21.16 22.84 -15.43
N ARG A 115 20.47 22.76 -16.58
CA ARG A 115 20.93 23.36 -17.84
C ARG A 115 20.92 24.89 -17.81
N LYS A 116 19.91 25.50 -17.20
CA LYS A 116 19.79 26.96 -17.07
C LYS A 116 20.92 27.52 -16.22
N PHE A 117 21.34 26.82 -15.16
CA PHE A 117 22.20 27.41 -14.13
C PHE A 117 23.64 26.90 -14.10
N LEU A 118 23.96 25.66 -14.48
CA LEU A 118 25.33 25.13 -14.28
C LEU A 118 26.39 25.99 -14.97
N SER A 119 26.28 26.21 -16.28
CA SER A 119 27.27 27.03 -17.01
C SER A 119 27.32 28.48 -16.50
N PRO A 120 26.20 29.20 -16.29
CA PRO A 120 26.24 30.53 -15.70
C PRO A 120 26.89 30.63 -14.32
N LEU A 121 26.86 29.55 -13.53
CA LEU A 121 27.43 29.57 -12.20
C LEU A 121 28.93 29.24 -12.15
N VAL A 122 29.44 28.51 -13.14
CA VAL A 122 30.82 27.97 -13.11
C VAL A 122 31.73 28.49 -14.23
N ASP A 123 31.17 28.93 -15.35
CA ASP A 123 31.92 29.49 -16.46
C ASP A 123 31.89 31.03 -16.34
N PRO A 124 33.04 31.67 -16.11
CA PRO A 124 33.12 33.13 -15.96
C PRO A 124 32.70 33.87 -17.25
N ASN A 125 32.82 33.22 -18.42
CA ASN A 125 32.48 33.80 -19.72
C ASN A 125 31.06 33.47 -20.17
N SER A 126 30.26 32.78 -19.34
CA SER A 126 28.91 32.40 -19.74
C SER A 126 27.93 33.59 -19.72
N GLU A 127 27.31 33.83 -20.87
CA GLU A 127 26.22 34.79 -21.06
C GLU A 127 24.84 34.23 -20.65
N GLY A 128 24.78 32.95 -20.23
CA GLY A 128 23.53 32.35 -19.77
C GLY A 128 23.03 33.03 -18.49
N GLY A 129 21.71 33.16 -18.35
CA GLY A 129 21.10 33.82 -17.18
C GLY A 129 21.15 35.36 -17.19
N LYS A 130 22.00 35.99 -18.02
CA LYS A 130 22.08 37.46 -18.18
C LYS A 130 21.05 38.05 -19.14
N GLY A 131 20.34 37.20 -19.90
CA GLY A 131 19.32 37.63 -20.88
C GLY A 131 19.87 38.16 -22.21
N THR A 132 21.18 38.10 -22.42
CA THR A 132 21.91 38.59 -23.60
C THR A 132 22.08 37.52 -24.69
N SER A 133 22.01 36.23 -24.33
CA SER A 133 22.15 35.12 -25.28
C SER A 133 21.00 35.02 -26.28
N LYS A 134 21.34 34.89 -27.56
CA LYS A 134 20.41 34.58 -28.66
C LYS A 134 20.24 33.06 -28.90
N ALA A 135 20.97 32.22 -28.16
CA ALA A 135 20.92 30.77 -28.30
C ALA A 135 19.84 30.16 -27.38
N GLY A 136 19.20 29.08 -27.83
CA GLY A 136 18.19 28.35 -27.07
C GLY A 136 16.98 27.92 -27.90
N ALA A 137 16.11 27.10 -27.32
CA ALA A 137 14.85 26.73 -27.97
C ALA A 137 13.93 27.96 -28.08
N LYS A 138 13.30 28.14 -29.25
CA LYS A 138 12.31 29.21 -29.44
C LYS A 138 11.19 29.11 -28.38
N PRO A 139 10.80 30.22 -27.73
CA PRO A 139 9.71 30.22 -26.76
C PRO A 139 8.37 29.88 -27.43
N THR A 140 7.41 29.40 -26.63
CA THR A 140 6.10 28.94 -27.11
C THR A 140 5.37 30.00 -27.94
N TRP A 141 5.39 31.26 -27.51
CA TRP A 141 4.76 32.36 -28.24
C TRP A 141 5.36 32.54 -29.64
N GLN A 142 6.68 32.38 -29.79
CA GLN A 142 7.34 32.54 -31.09
C GLN A 142 6.98 31.38 -32.02
N LYS A 143 6.93 30.15 -31.49
CA LYS A 143 6.48 28.97 -32.26
C LYS A 143 5.02 29.11 -32.70
N LYS A 144 4.14 29.60 -31.83
CA LYS A 144 2.73 29.88 -32.13
C LYS A 144 2.56 31.00 -33.15
N LYS A 145 3.34 32.07 -33.02
CA LYS A 145 3.38 33.16 -33.99
C LYS A 145 3.80 32.66 -35.38
N GLU A 146 4.85 31.83 -35.44
CA GLU A 146 5.29 31.18 -36.69
C GLU A 146 4.23 30.22 -37.25
N ALA A 147 3.39 29.62 -36.40
CA ALA A 147 2.28 28.74 -36.78
C ALA A 147 0.94 29.47 -37.03
N ASN A 148 0.92 30.82 -37.04
CA ASN A 148 -0.29 31.65 -37.17
C ASN A 148 -1.40 31.35 -36.14
N ASP A 149 -1.05 30.88 -34.93
CA ASP A 149 -2.00 30.67 -33.84
C ASP A 149 -2.29 32.01 -33.12
N PRO A 150 -3.54 32.51 -33.11
CA PRO A 150 -3.89 33.83 -32.57
C PRO A 150 -3.67 33.96 -31.05
N THR A 151 -3.43 32.86 -30.34
CA THR A 151 -3.15 32.88 -28.89
C THR A 151 -1.70 33.28 -28.55
N TRP A 152 -0.85 33.55 -29.55
CA TRP A 152 0.56 33.89 -29.34
C TRP A 152 0.79 35.19 -28.56
N GLU A 153 -0.08 36.19 -28.72
CA GLU A 153 0.05 37.49 -28.02
C GLU A 153 -0.12 37.32 -26.51
N GLN A 154 -1.09 36.52 -26.09
CA GLN A 154 -1.30 36.20 -24.67
C GLN A 154 -0.10 35.44 -24.08
N ASP A 155 0.51 34.54 -24.86
CA ASP A 155 1.70 33.80 -24.43
C ASP A 155 2.96 34.70 -24.41
N TYR A 156 3.04 35.72 -25.28
CA TYR A 156 4.10 36.72 -25.26
C TYR A 156 4.05 37.59 -24.01
N GLU A 157 2.89 38.12 -23.65
CA GLU A 157 2.73 38.92 -22.42
C GLU A 157 3.06 38.11 -21.16
N LYS A 158 2.60 36.85 -21.10
CA LYS A 158 2.99 35.91 -20.02
C LYS A 158 4.49 35.68 -19.97
N TRP A 159 5.14 35.53 -21.12
CA TRP A 159 6.59 35.32 -21.21
C TRP A 159 7.37 36.58 -20.79
N LYS A 160 6.94 37.77 -21.22
CA LYS A 160 7.54 39.06 -20.87
C LYS A 160 7.47 39.32 -19.37
N LYS A 161 6.27 39.19 -18.78
CA LYS A 161 6.06 39.34 -17.34
C LYS A 161 6.93 38.38 -16.52
N ARG A 162 6.97 37.09 -16.91
CA ARG A 162 7.84 36.09 -16.26
C ARG A 162 9.32 36.45 -16.30
N ARG A 163 9.77 37.14 -17.35
CA ARG A 163 11.17 37.52 -17.53
C ARG A 163 11.51 38.79 -16.74
N GLU A 164 10.58 39.73 -16.60
CA GLU A 164 10.71 40.91 -15.74
C GLU A 164 10.77 40.52 -14.25
N GLU A 165 10.02 39.48 -13.86
CA GLU A 165 9.99 38.95 -12.48
C GLU A 165 11.13 37.96 -12.16
N ASP A 166 11.95 37.54 -13.15
CA ASP A 166 13.01 36.54 -12.94
C ASP A 166 14.27 37.18 -12.32
N PRO A 167 14.59 36.89 -11.03
CA PRO A 167 15.73 37.52 -10.36
C PRO A 167 17.09 36.94 -10.78
N THR A 168 17.13 35.95 -11.68
CA THR A 168 18.36 35.24 -12.11
C THR A 168 19.50 36.20 -12.47
N ALA A 169 19.22 37.24 -13.26
CA ALA A 169 20.26 38.17 -13.70
C ALA A 169 20.85 38.98 -12.53
N SER A 170 19.99 39.50 -11.65
CA SER A 170 20.43 40.26 -10.47
C SER A 170 21.24 39.42 -9.50
N VAL A 171 20.83 38.16 -9.28
CA VAL A 171 21.57 37.20 -8.46
C VAL A 171 22.97 36.96 -9.05
N ILE A 172 23.07 36.69 -10.36
CA ILE A 172 24.35 36.48 -11.04
C ILE A 172 25.25 37.72 -10.92
N THR A 173 24.72 38.93 -11.15
CA THR A 173 25.47 40.17 -11.00
C THR A 173 26.00 40.34 -9.58
N THR A 174 25.19 40.02 -8.56
CA THR A 174 25.63 40.13 -7.16
C THR A 174 26.77 39.13 -6.86
N LEU A 175 26.70 37.92 -7.41
CA LEU A 175 27.78 36.93 -7.24
C LEU A 175 29.08 37.34 -7.94
N GLU A 176 28.99 38.07 -9.06
CA GLU A 176 30.14 38.68 -9.74
C GLU A 176 30.75 39.83 -8.91
N GLU A 177 29.92 40.75 -8.42
CA GLU A 177 30.34 41.88 -7.57
C GLU A 177 31.08 41.43 -6.31
N TYR A 178 30.65 40.31 -5.73
CA TYR A 178 31.28 39.74 -4.54
C TYR A 178 32.49 38.85 -4.86
N GLY A 179 32.88 38.71 -6.14
CA GLY A 179 33.99 37.86 -6.56
C GLY A 179 33.76 36.37 -6.31
N ILE A 180 32.50 35.96 -6.15
CA ILE A 180 32.10 34.58 -5.83
C ILE A 180 31.93 33.76 -7.09
N ARG A 181 31.55 34.34 -8.24
CA ARG A 181 31.45 33.61 -9.52
C ARG A 181 32.84 33.47 -10.18
N PRO A 182 33.26 32.27 -10.64
CA PRO A 182 32.64 30.94 -10.52
C PRO A 182 32.40 30.46 -9.09
N ILE A 183 31.19 29.96 -8.78
CA ILE A 183 30.72 29.72 -7.40
C ILE A 183 31.27 28.44 -6.74
N PHE A 184 31.75 27.50 -7.54
CA PHE A 184 32.48 26.31 -7.11
C PHE A 184 33.27 25.72 -8.30
N PRO A 185 34.34 24.96 -8.06
CA PRO A 185 34.98 24.17 -9.11
C PRO A 185 34.06 23.03 -9.58
N LEU A 186 34.13 22.69 -10.87
CA LEU A 186 33.48 21.48 -11.39
C LEU A 186 34.08 20.24 -10.74
N TYR A 187 33.24 19.27 -10.35
CA TYR A 187 33.70 18.05 -9.69
C TYR A 187 34.73 17.30 -10.54
N THR A 188 34.51 17.16 -11.85
CA THR A 188 35.50 16.50 -12.73
C THR A 188 36.86 17.20 -12.74
N ASN A 189 36.93 18.52 -12.51
CA ASN A 189 38.19 19.25 -12.41
C ASN A 189 38.90 19.07 -11.06
N THR A 190 38.19 18.57 -10.03
CA THR A 190 38.79 18.24 -8.73
C THR A 190 39.36 16.82 -8.68
N VAL A 191 38.99 15.97 -9.65
CA VAL A 191 39.40 14.57 -9.74
C VAL A 191 40.59 14.44 -10.69
N ALA A 192 41.79 14.42 -10.12
CA ALA A 192 43.06 14.46 -10.87
C ALA A 192 43.58 13.07 -11.29
N ASP A 193 43.08 11.98 -10.71
CA ASP A 193 43.51 10.60 -11.01
C ASP A 193 42.92 10.05 -12.32
N ILE A 194 42.01 10.80 -12.96
CA ILE A 194 41.39 10.46 -14.24
C ILE A 194 41.99 11.36 -15.33
N ALA A 195 42.61 10.75 -16.33
CA ALA A 195 42.97 11.39 -17.59
C ALA A 195 41.70 11.63 -18.42
N TRP A 196 41.09 12.81 -18.25
CA TRP A 196 39.89 13.22 -18.97
C TRP A 196 40.16 13.48 -20.44
N LEU A 197 39.13 13.30 -21.29
CA LEU A 197 39.19 13.76 -22.66
C LEU A 197 39.34 15.29 -22.70
N PRO A 198 40.08 15.84 -23.69
CA PRO A 198 40.18 17.27 -23.87
C PRO A 198 38.80 17.90 -24.07
N LEU A 199 38.59 19.05 -23.41
CA LEU A 199 37.39 19.85 -23.64
C LEU A 199 37.42 20.42 -25.07
N GLN A 200 36.26 20.45 -25.73
CA GLN A 200 36.12 21.15 -27.00
C GLN A 200 36.27 22.67 -26.82
N SER A 201 36.60 23.40 -27.89
CA SER A 201 36.91 24.85 -27.84
C SER A 201 35.82 25.71 -27.20
N ASN A 202 34.54 25.32 -27.33
CA ASN A 202 33.39 26.00 -26.76
C ASN A 202 32.76 25.26 -25.57
N GLN A 203 33.46 24.29 -24.99
CA GLN A 203 32.96 23.45 -23.90
C GLN A 203 33.70 23.76 -22.60
N PHE A 204 33.00 24.37 -21.65
CA PHE A 204 33.55 24.58 -20.30
C PHE A 204 33.21 23.45 -19.32
N VAL A 205 32.05 22.79 -19.53
CA VAL A 205 31.48 21.81 -18.58
C VAL A 205 31.39 20.43 -19.24
N ARG A 206 31.93 19.40 -18.58
CA ARG A 206 31.77 18.01 -19.00
C ARG A 206 30.34 17.53 -18.81
N THR A 207 29.90 16.59 -19.64
CA THR A 207 28.59 15.95 -19.56
C THR A 207 28.38 15.21 -18.23
N TRP A 208 29.44 14.65 -17.63
CA TRP A 208 29.41 14.04 -16.30
C TRP A 208 28.90 14.99 -15.21
N ASP A 209 29.42 16.22 -15.16
CA ASP A 209 29.00 17.24 -14.18
C ASP A 209 27.54 17.66 -14.38
N ARG A 210 27.07 17.68 -15.64
CA ARG A 210 25.66 18.00 -15.96
C ARG A 210 24.71 16.95 -15.38
N ASP A 211 25.03 15.65 -15.53
CA ASP A 211 24.25 14.58 -14.91
C ASP A 211 24.32 14.67 -13.38
N MET A 212 25.52 14.83 -12.82
CA MET A 212 25.72 14.91 -11.36
C MET A 212 24.90 16.05 -10.73
N LEU A 213 24.94 17.26 -11.30
CA LEU A 213 24.16 18.39 -10.78
C LEU A 213 22.66 18.17 -11.00
N GLN A 214 22.24 17.66 -12.17
CA GLN A 214 20.84 17.38 -12.42
C GLN A 214 20.28 16.42 -11.36
N GLN A 215 20.97 15.31 -11.09
CA GLN A 215 20.55 14.36 -10.06
C GLN A 215 20.58 14.99 -8.66
N ALA A 216 21.53 15.89 -8.35
CA ALA A 216 21.55 16.61 -7.08
C ALA A 216 20.28 17.47 -6.90
N ILE A 217 19.89 18.23 -7.93
CA ILE A 217 18.69 19.07 -7.93
C ILE A 217 17.43 18.22 -7.80
N GLU A 218 17.32 17.09 -8.52
CA GLU A 218 16.17 16.16 -8.39
C GLU A 218 15.97 15.70 -6.95
N ARG A 219 17.06 15.37 -6.25
CA ARG A 219 17.01 14.93 -4.84
C ARG A 219 16.57 16.05 -3.91
N LEU A 220 17.08 17.26 -4.11
CA LEU A 220 16.72 18.43 -3.29
C LEU A 220 15.28 18.89 -3.55
N LEU A 221 14.82 18.88 -4.80
CA LEU A 221 13.44 19.21 -5.15
C LEU A 221 12.45 18.32 -4.41
N SER A 222 12.71 17.00 -4.46
CA SER A 222 11.91 16.02 -3.73
C SER A 222 12.01 16.21 -2.22
N TRP A 223 13.21 16.42 -1.68
CA TRP A 223 13.41 16.54 -0.23
C TRP A 223 12.72 17.78 0.35
N GLU A 224 12.80 18.94 -0.30
CA GLU A 224 12.11 20.15 0.17
C GLU A 224 10.59 20.04 0.08
N SER A 225 10.08 19.37 -0.95
CA SER A 225 8.65 19.04 -1.03
C SER A 225 8.21 18.17 0.17
N TRP A 226 9.06 17.23 0.59
CA TRP A 226 8.82 16.43 1.79
C TRP A 226 8.97 17.21 3.08
N ASN A 227 9.93 18.13 3.21
CA ASN A 227 10.04 19.00 4.39
C ASN A 227 8.76 19.79 4.62
N LYS A 228 8.27 20.47 3.58
CA LYS A 228 7.02 21.24 3.67
C LYS A 228 5.84 20.36 4.03
N ARG A 229 5.72 19.19 3.41
CA ARG A 229 4.66 18.21 3.73
C ARG A 229 4.72 17.76 5.18
N VAL A 230 5.91 17.45 5.70
CA VAL A 230 6.11 17.02 7.09
C VAL A 230 5.73 18.14 8.07
N GLN A 231 6.09 19.39 7.76
CA GLN A 231 5.69 20.55 8.56
C GLN A 231 4.16 20.76 8.54
N GLU A 232 3.53 20.68 7.37
CA GLU A 232 2.06 20.76 7.24
C GLU A 232 1.36 19.63 7.99
N GLU A 233 1.88 18.40 7.94
CA GLU A 233 1.35 17.25 8.69
C GLU A 233 1.48 17.49 10.21
N TYR A 234 2.62 17.99 10.68
CA TYR A 234 2.85 18.33 12.09
C TYR A 234 1.92 19.43 12.59
N SER A 235 1.76 20.53 11.85
CA SER A 235 0.85 21.63 12.22
C SER A 235 -0.61 21.16 12.29
N LYS A 236 -1.05 20.31 11.36
CA LYS A 236 -2.40 19.70 11.41
C LYS A 236 -2.61 18.81 12.64
N LEU A 237 -1.58 18.08 13.07
CA LEU A 237 -1.64 17.29 14.30
C LEU A 237 -1.79 18.18 15.53
N GLN A 238 -1.05 19.29 15.59
CA GLN A 238 -1.16 20.27 16.68
C GLN A 238 -2.54 20.90 16.75
N GLU A 239 -3.10 21.33 15.61
CA GLU A 239 -4.44 21.91 15.53
C GLU A 239 -5.51 20.95 16.07
N LYS A 240 -5.45 19.67 15.67
CA LYS A 240 -6.39 18.64 16.18
C LYS A 240 -6.22 18.34 17.66
N MET A 241 -4.98 18.37 18.15
CA MET A 241 -4.71 18.21 19.59
C MET A 241 -5.33 19.35 20.39
N THR A 242 -5.23 20.60 19.90
CA THR A 242 -5.90 21.76 20.52
C THR A 242 -7.42 21.59 20.53
N GLN A 243 -8.03 21.25 19.40
CA GLN A 243 -9.48 21.01 19.30
C GLN A 243 -9.96 19.90 20.26
N LEU A 244 -9.19 18.82 20.41
CA LEU A 244 -9.54 17.75 21.33
C LEU A 244 -9.38 18.18 22.80
N ASN A 245 -8.34 18.96 23.12
CA ASN A 245 -8.14 19.46 24.48
C ASN A 245 -9.31 20.35 24.93
N GLU A 246 -9.87 21.16 24.03
CA GLU A 246 -11.11 21.92 24.29
C GLU A 246 -12.28 21.00 24.68
N GLN A 247 -12.44 19.84 24.02
CA GLN A 247 -13.47 18.85 24.37
C GLN A 247 -13.22 18.13 25.71
N LEU A 248 -11.98 18.18 26.22
CA LEU A 248 -11.55 17.55 27.46
C LEU A 248 -11.55 18.52 28.66
N GLU A 249 -11.89 19.79 28.45
CA GLU A 249 -11.97 20.79 29.52
C GLU A 249 -12.97 20.37 30.62
N GLY A 250 -12.62 20.65 31.88
CA GLY A 250 -13.40 20.23 33.05
C GLY A 250 -13.29 18.74 33.40
N GLY A 251 -12.47 17.97 32.68
CA GLY A 251 -12.28 16.53 32.89
C GLY A 251 -11.09 16.11 33.74
N GLN A 252 -10.41 17.03 34.42
CA GLN A 252 -9.10 16.81 35.05
C GLN A 252 -9.07 15.60 36.00
N GLU A 253 -10.12 15.42 36.79
CA GLU A 253 -10.19 14.34 37.79
C GLU A 253 -10.22 12.94 37.15
N TRP A 254 -11.12 12.70 36.20
CA TRP A 254 -11.21 11.40 35.53
C TRP A 254 -10.05 11.14 34.56
N ILE A 255 -9.48 12.19 33.97
CA ILE A 255 -8.25 12.11 33.15
C ILE A 255 -7.09 11.65 34.04
N SER A 256 -6.95 12.21 35.24
CA SER A 256 -5.89 11.83 36.18
C SER A 256 -5.98 10.37 36.59
N LEU A 257 -7.19 9.83 36.81
CA LEU A 257 -7.37 8.39 37.09
C LEU A 257 -6.86 7.51 35.94
N LEU A 258 -7.15 7.87 34.69
CA LEU A 258 -6.64 7.12 33.53
C LEU A 258 -5.12 7.23 33.37
N GLU A 259 -4.54 8.39 33.65
CA GLU A 259 -3.07 8.58 33.65
C GLU A 259 -2.40 7.77 34.77
N GLN A 260 -2.99 7.72 35.96
CA GLN A 260 -2.52 6.87 37.05
C GLN A 260 -2.56 5.38 36.69
N TYR A 261 -3.61 4.92 36.00
CA TYR A 261 -3.64 3.56 35.47
C TYR A 261 -2.50 3.30 34.49
N GLU A 262 -2.22 4.24 33.58
CA GLU A 262 -1.12 4.11 32.63
C GLU A 262 0.24 3.98 33.33
N GLU A 263 0.49 4.81 34.35
CA GLU A 263 1.73 4.80 35.14
C GLU A 263 1.89 3.51 35.95
N GLN A 264 0.82 3.07 36.64
CA GLN A 264 0.84 1.80 37.38
C GLN A 264 1.09 0.61 36.44
N ARG A 265 0.46 0.62 35.27
CA ARG A 265 0.61 -0.46 34.29
C ARG A 265 1.99 -0.43 33.64
N GLU A 266 2.57 0.75 33.42
CA GLU A 266 3.95 0.91 32.96
C GLU A 266 4.94 0.29 33.96
N GLN A 267 4.79 0.62 35.25
CA GLN A 267 5.62 0.05 36.31
C GLN A 267 5.50 -1.47 36.38
N GLU A 268 4.26 -2.00 36.38
CA GLU A 268 4.00 -3.45 36.37
C GLU A 268 4.64 -4.12 35.15
N LEU A 269 4.60 -3.48 33.98
CA LEU A 269 5.23 -3.99 32.77
C LEU A 269 6.75 -3.93 32.85
N ILE A 270 7.36 -2.91 33.44
CA ILE A 270 8.81 -2.83 33.64
C ILE A 270 9.29 -3.93 34.59
N GLU A 271 8.53 -4.20 35.64
CA GLU A 271 8.85 -5.22 36.65
C GLU A 271 8.64 -6.64 36.12
N ASN A 272 7.54 -6.90 35.41
CA ASN A 272 7.15 -8.25 34.97
C ASN A 272 7.54 -8.59 33.53
N MET A 273 7.80 -7.59 32.69
CA MET A 273 8.27 -7.75 31.31
C MET A 273 9.59 -7.04 31.12
N THR A 274 10.65 -7.81 30.89
CA THR A 274 11.97 -7.25 30.61
C THR A 274 11.94 -6.44 29.29
N ALA A 275 11.97 -5.11 29.46
CA ALA A 275 12.04 -4.02 28.47
C ALA A 275 10.74 -3.61 27.76
N ALA A 276 9.97 -2.71 28.40
CA ALA A 276 9.19 -1.69 27.70
C ALA A 276 10.13 -0.51 27.37
N ASN A 277 10.42 -0.28 26.09
CA ASN A 277 11.16 0.92 25.66
C ASN A 277 10.23 2.14 25.47
N ASP A 278 8.91 1.91 25.41
CA ASP A 278 7.92 2.93 25.11
C ASP A 278 6.98 3.10 26.31
N LYS A 279 6.61 4.36 26.58
CA LYS A 279 5.61 4.72 27.59
C LYS A 279 4.30 3.98 27.34
N TYR A 280 3.74 3.33 28.37
CA TYR A 280 2.45 2.66 28.24
C TYR A 280 1.33 3.69 28.06
N ARG A 281 0.44 3.44 27.10
CA ARG A 281 -0.74 4.26 26.82
C ARG A 281 -1.94 3.38 26.50
N ILE A 282 -3.11 3.78 26.94
CA ILE A 282 -4.38 3.14 26.58
C ILE A 282 -4.66 3.41 25.09
N THR A 283 -4.85 2.34 24.33
CA THR A 283 -5.09 2.37 22.87
C THR A 283 -6.50 1.95 22.51
N LYS A 284 -6.98 2.34 21.31
CA LYS A 284 -8.30 1.91 20.80
C LYS A 284 -8.46 0.39 20.74
N ARG A 285 -7.37 -0.34 20.45
CA ARG A 285 -7.36 -1.80 20.52
C ARG A 285 -7.71 -2.34 21.91
N GLN A 286 -7.25 -1.71 22.98
CA GLN A 286 -7.53 -2.12 24.35
C GLN A 286 -8.96 -1.77 24.78
N MET A 287 -9.53 -0.69 24.24
CA MET A 287 -10.91 -0.26 24.46
C MET A 287 -11.96 -1.12 23.73
N LYS A 288 -11.57 -2.02 22.82
CA LYS A 288 -12.53 -2.82 22.04
C LYS A 288 -13.55 -3.57 22.91
N GLY A 289 -14.82 -3.48 22.51
CA GLY A 289 -15.96 -4.04 23.26
C GLY A 289 -16.50 -3.12 24.35
N TRP A 290 -15.98 -1.89 24.46
CA TRP A 290 -16.41 -0.90 25.44
C TRP A 290 -17.89 -0.54 25.30
N ASN A 291 -18.38 -0.24 24.10
CA ASN A 291 -19.78 0.17 23.91
C ASN A 291 -20.75 -0.92 24.38
N GLU A 292 -20.51 -2.19 24.04
CA GLU A 292 -21.36 -3.28 24.50
C GLU A 292 -21.22 -3.58 26.00
N LEU A 293 -20.04 -3.34 26.56
CA LEU A 293 -19.83 -3.48 28.01
C LEU A 293 -20.54 -2.37 28.78
N TYR A 294 -20.46 -1.13 28.29
CA TYR A 294 -21.18 0.02 28.85
C TYR A 294 -22.70 -0.19 28.80
N GLU A 295 -23.26 -0.69 27.69
CA GLU A 295 -24.67 -1.04 27.60
C GLU A 295 -25.09 -2.02 28.72
N GLN A 296 -24.24 -3.00 29.05
CA GLN A 296 -24.54 -3.93 30.14
C GLN A 296 -24.36 -3.27 31.51
N TRP A 297 -23.24 -2.59 31.74
CA TRP A 297 -22.89 -1.97 33.03
C TRP A 297 -23.81 -0.81 33.40
N SER A 298 -24.33 -0.06 32.45
CA SER A 298 -25.29 1.03 32.68
C SER A 298 -26.66 0.54 33.17
N THR A 299 -27.01 -0.73 32.93
CA THR A 299 -28.25 -1.35 33.42
C THR A 299 -28.12 -1.96 34.82
N VAL A 300 -26.91 -1.95 35.38
CA VAL A 300 -26.62 -2.53 36.69
C VAL A 300 -27.08 -1.56 37.80
N LEU A 301 -27.81 -2.07 38.80
CA LEU A 301 -28.38 -1.27 39.89
C LEU A 301 -27.29 -0.54 40.71
N PRO A 302 -27.59 0.60 41.34
CA PRO A 302 -26.62 1.37 42.12
C PRO A 302 -25.89 0.58 43.22
N ASN A 303 -26.53 -0.46 43.77
CA ASN A 303 -26.03 -1.28 44.88
C ASN A 303 -25.43 -2.62 44.41
N ALA A 304 -25.09 -2.73 43.12
CA ALA A 304 -24.64 -3.98 42.54
C ALA A 304 -23.28 -4.43 43.05
N SER A 305 -23.14 -5.75 43.23
CA SER A 305 -21.88 -6.33 43.68
C SER A 305 -20.84 -6.32 42.56
N HIS A 306 -19.56 -6.26 42.95
CA HIS A 306 -18.42 -6.37 42.05
C HIS A 306 -18.49 -7.60 41.12
N GLU A 307 -19.08 -8.70 41.60
CA GLU A 307 -19.21 -9.93 40.81
C GLU A 307 -20.20 -9.80 39.64
N GLN A 308 -21.22 -8.94 39.74
CA GLN A 308 -22.16 -8.70 38.64
C GLN A 308 -21.49 -8.03 37.44
N TYR A 309 -20.63 -7.04 37.70
CA TYR A 309 -19.81 -6.39 36.67
C TYR A 309 -18.81 -7.38 36.04
N ARG A 310 -18.21 -8.26 36.87
CA ARG A 310 -17.27 -9.29 36.42
C ARG A 310 -17.92 -10.32 35.51
N GLU A 311 -19.12 -10.77 35.83
CA GLU A 311 -19.89 -11.70 35.00
C GLU A 311 -20.38 -11.05 33.70
N ALA A 312 -20.72 -9.77 33.71
CA ALA A 312 -20.99 -9.02 32.47
C ALA A 312 -19.75 -8.97 31.57
N LEU A 313 -18.58 -8.66 32.15
CA LEU A 313 -17.29 -8.64 31.43
C LEU A 313 -16.97 -10.00 30.79
N LYS A 314 -17.06 -11.11 31.55
CA LYS A 314 -16.82 -12.46 31.02
C LYS A 314 -17.76 -12.79 29.86
N ARG A 315 -19.05 -12.48 29.99
CA ARG A 315 -20.06 -12.73 28.95
C ARG A 315 -19.75 -11.96 27.66
N VAL A 316 -19.44 -10.67 27.76
CA VAL A 316 -19.09 -9.84 26.59
C VAL A 316 -17.79 -10.34 25.95
N GLN A 317 -16.77 -10.66 26.75
CA GLN A 317 -15.50 -11.19 26.26
C GLN A 317 -15.66 -12.53 25.51
N GLN A 318 -16.50 -13.44 26.02
CA GLN A 318 -16.79 -14.72 25.36
C GLN A 318 -17.52 -14.51 24.03
N ARG A 319 -18.52 -13.61 24.00
CA ARG A 319 -19.28 -13.28 22.78
C ARG A 319 -18.41 -12.60 21.71
N LEU A 320 -17.51 -11.71 22.12
CA LEU A 320 -16.65 -10.94 21.23
C LEU A 320 -15.24 -11.55 21.10
N ARG A 321 -15.10 -12.88 21.19
CA ARG A 321 -13.79 -13.55 21.15
C ARG A 321 -12.95 -13.15 19.93
N GLY A 322 -11.76 -12.62 20.17
CA GLY A 322 -10.85 -12.13 19.12
C GLY A 322 -11.18 -10.72 18.59
N ARG A 323 -12.29 -10.12 19.05
CA ARG A 323 -12.70 -8.73 18.81
C ARG A 323 -12.83 -7.92 20.11
N PHE A 324 -12.61 -8.53 21.28
CA PHE A 324 -12.58 -7.89 22.59
C PHE A 324 -11.18 -7.36 22.93
N GLY A 325 -11.12 -6.25 23.67
CA GLY A 325 -9.91 -5.54 24.06
C GLY A 325 -9.22 -6.15 25.29
N ASP A 326 -8.62 -5.27 26.10
CA ASP A 326 -7.79 -5.65 27.24
C ASP A 326 -8.64 -5.85 28.50
N ALA A 327 -8.72 -7.09 28.98
CA ALA A 327 -9.50 -7.41 30.17
C ALA A 327 -8.94 -6.74 31.44
N HIS A 328 -7.63 -6.50 31.51
CA HIS A 328 -7.02 -5.84 32.67
C HIS A 328 -7.51 -4.39 32.81
N PHE A 329 -7.59 -3.68 31.69
CA PHE A 329 -8.12 -2.31 31.64
C PHE A 329 -9.58 -2.26 32.10
N PHE A 330 -10.44 -3.17 31.63
CA PHE A 330 -11.83 -3.21 32.08
C PHE A 330 -11.97 -3.62 33.56
N GLN A 331 -11.07 -4.43 34.11
CA GLN A 331 -11.06 -4.73 35.54
C GLN A 331 -10.73 -3.48 36.38
N TYR A 332 -9.85 -2.61 35.89
CA TYR A 332 -9.60 -1.32 36.52
C TYR A 332 -10.86 -0.44 36.54
N LEU A 333 -11.55 -0.29 35.40
CA LEU A 333 -12.77 0.52 35.27
C LEU A 333 -13.96 0.02 36.12
N MET A 334 -13.95 -1.26 36.50
CA MET A 334 -15.01 -1.89 37.30
C MET A 334 -15.02 -1.43 38.76
N LYS A 335 -13.88 -0.96 39.30
CA LYS A 335 -13.80 -0.48 40.68
C LYS A 335 -14.65 0.78 40.87
N GLU A 336 -15.32 0.88 42.01
CA GLU A 336 -16.28 1.96 42.31
C GLU A 336 -15.65 3.35 42.22
N GLU A 337 -14.44 3.51 42.76
CA GLU A 337 -13.60 4.71 42.65
C GLU A 337 -13.35 5.19 41.20
N HIS A 338 -13.48 4.31 40.21
CA HIS A 338 -13.24 4.61 38.80
C HIS A 338 -14.52 4.79 37.98
N HIS A 339 -15.71 4.67 38.60
CA HIS A 339 -16.99 4.87 37.88
C HIS A 339 -17.14 6.29 37.36
N LEU A 340 -16.48 7.29 37.96
CA LEU A 340 -16.44 8.67 37.46
C LEU A 340 -15.94 8.76 36.01
N ILE A 341 -15.08 7.82 35.58
CA ILE A 341 -14.53 7.80 34.22
C ILE A 341 -15.62 7.60 33.18
N TRP A 342 -16.64 6.78 33.46
CA TRP A 342 -17.55 6.29 32.43
C TRP A 342 -19.04 6.38 32.77
N LYS A 343 -19.44 6.35 34.03
CA LYS A 343 -20.85 6.30 34.43
C LYS A 343 -21.58 7.57 33.97
N GLY A 344 -22.60 7.39 33.13
CA GLY A 344 -23.33 8.49 32.47
C GLY A 344 -22.55 9.22 31.37
N ASN A 345 -21.32 8.81 31.07
CA ASN A 345 -20.41 9.48 30.13
C ASN A 345 -19.63 8.46 29.27
N PRO A 346 -20.31 7.68 28.41
CA PRO A 346 -19.68 6.61 27.63
C PRO A 346 -18.60 7.08 26.65
N GLN A 347 -18.60 8.37 26.28
CA GLN A 347 -17.70 9.00 25.33
C GLN A 347 -16.30 9.34 25.90
N ARG A 348 -16.14 9.44 27.23
CA ARG A 348 -14.90 9.94 27.86
C ARG A 348 -13.68 9.08 27.53
N ILE A 349 -13.83 7.76 27.56
CA ILE A 349 -12.74 6.83 27.23
C ILE A 349 -12.32 6.98 25.76
N HIS A 350 -13.27 7.19 24.85
CA HIS A 350 -12.98 7.44 23.43
C HIS A 350 -12.13 8.71 23.26
N TYR A 351 -12.50 9.82 23.90
CA TYR A 351 -11.72 11.06 23.82
C TYR A 351 -10.32 10.92 24.44
N PHE A 352 -10.17 10.20 25.55
CA PHE A 352 -8.86 9.95 26.15
C PHE A 352 -7.95 9.10 25.24
N VAL A 353 -8.51 8.06 24.63
CA VAL A 353 -7.80 7.23 23.64
C VAL A 353 -7.41 8.06 22.42
N ALA A 354 -8.30 8.93 21.91
CA ALA A 354 -7.99 9.86 20.82
C ALA A 354 -6.82 10.79 21.19
N ARG A 355 -6.80 11.28 22.43
CA ARG A 355 -5.73 12.13 22.97
C ARG A 355 -4.41 11.38 23.01
N ASN A 356 -4.41 10.13 23.48
CA ASN A 356 -3.20 9.30 23.52
C ASN A 356 -2.63 9.02 22.13
N GLU A 357 -3.50 8.72 21.16
CA GLU A 357 -3.09 8.49 19.78
C GLU A 357 -2.46 9.76 19.17
N LEU A 358 -3.07 10.93 19.38
CA LEU A 358 -2.51 12.21 18.92
C LEU A 358 -1.20 12.57 19.64
N LYS A 359 -1.12 12.39 20.97
CA LYS A 359 0.11 12.62 21.74
C LYS A 359 1.25 11.75 21.24
N LYS A 360 1.02 10.44 21.10
CA LYS A 360 2.01 9.50 20.58
C LYS A 360 2.50 9.92 19.19
N ARG A 361 1.57 10.28 18.30
CA ARG A 361 1.93 10.74 16.96
C ARG A 361 2.72 12.04 16.97
N LEU A 362 2.39 12.99 17.83
CA LEU A 362 3.15 14.24 17.97
C LEU A 362 4.56 14.01 18.49
N GLU A 363 4.74 13.08 19.44
CA GLU A 363 6.07 12.70 19.96
C GLU A 363 6.93 11.98 18.92
N GLU A 364 6.32 11.14 18.08
CA GLU A 364 6.99 10.41 17.00
C GLU A 364 7.13 11.23 15.71
N ALA A 365 6.33 12.29 15.55
CA ALA A 365 6.29 13.08 14.33
C ALA A 365 7.61 13.85 14.13
N LYS A 366 8.20 13.64 12.96
CA LYS A 366 9.34 14.43 12.53
C LYS A 366 8.87 15.85 12.22
N GLN A 367 9.72 16.84 12.51
CA GLN A 367 9.49 18.23 12.09
C GLN A 367 10.09 18.52 10.71
N ASN A 368 11.09 17.73 10.29
CA ASN A 368 11.74 17.85 8.99
C ASN A 368 11.95 16.46 8.37
N ALA A 369 11.97 16.39 7.05
CA ALA A 369 12.34 15.17 6.35
C ALA A 369 13.85 14.91 6.52
N THR A 370 14.22 13.65 6.75
CA THR A 370 15.63 13.27 6.93
C THR A 370 16.42 13.51 5.64
N MET A 371 17.48 14.31 5.70
CA MET A 371 18.44 14.49 4.61
C MET A 371 19.39 13.28 4.53
N THR A 372 19.60 12.73 3.34
CA THR A 372 20.52 11.62 3.12
C THR A 372 21.29 11.83 1.84
N LEU A 373 22.63 11.91 1.96
CA LEU A 373 23.51 12.10 0.82
C LEU A 373 23.65 10.80 0.01
N PRO A 374 23.88 10.91 -1.31
CA PRO A 374 24.24 9.77 -2.16
C PRO A 374 25.53 9.11 -1.67
N ASP A 375 25.59 7.80 -1.80
CA ASP A 375 26.77 6.99 -1.52
C ASP A 375 26.79 5.81 -2.48
N ALA A 376 27.96 5.48 -3.03
CA ALA A 376 28.08 4.45 -4.07
C ALA A 376 27.59 3.05 -3.63
N ARG A 377 27.49 2.78 -2.32
CA ARG A 377 27.08 1.48 -1.77
C ARG A 377 25.73 1.56 -1.04
N LYS A 378 25.63 2.44 -0.05
CA LYS A 378 24.49 2.57 0.87
C LYS A 378 23.29 3.26 0.22
N HIS A 379 23.53 4.35 -0.51
CA HIS A 379 22.47 5.17 -1.14
C HIS A 379 22.79 5.49 -2.61
N PRO A 380 22.98 4.48 -3.47
CA PRO A 380 23.48 4.66 -4.81
C PRO A 380 22.44 5.31 -5.72
N LEU A 381 22.92 6.27 -6.49
CA LEU A 381 22.35 6.73 -7.74
C LEU A 381 23.04 5.98 -8.89
N TRP A 382 22.42 6.03 -10.06
CA TRP A 382 22.84 5.26 -11.23
C TRP A 382 23.26 6.18 -12.36
N VAL A 383 24.35 5.82 -13.04
CA VAL A 383 24.88 6.53 -14.20
C VAL A 383 23.83 6.52 -15.29
N ARG A 384 23.50 7.70 -15.84
CA ARG A 384 22.52 7.86 -16.91
C ARG A 384 23.22 7.96 -18.25
N PHE A 385 22.64 7.31 -19.24
CA PHE A 385 22.99 7.48 -20.63
C PHE A 385 21.74 7.96 -21.36
N ASP A 386 21.87 8.98 -22.20
CA ASP A 386 20.77 9.39 -23.07
C ASP A 386 20.63 8.41 -24.25
N ALA A 387 19.47 8.42 -24.91
CA ALA A 387 19.36 7.84 -26.23
C ALA A 387 20.31 8.57 -27.20
N ARG A 388 20.78 7.87 -28.24
CA ARG A 388 21.64 8.43 -29.30
C ARG A 388 21.23 9.84 -29.73
N GLY A 389 22.16 10.79 -29.64
CA GLY A 389 21.92 12.21 -29.95
C GLY A 389 21.33 13.04 -28.80
N GLY A 390 21.44 12.53 -27.56
CA GLY A 390 21.07 13.24 -26.34
C GLY A 390 22.03 14.36 -25.94
N ASN A 391 21.87 14.85 -24.71
CA ASN A 391 22.71 15.93 -24.15
C ASN A 391 23.73 15.41 -23.11
N LEU A 392 23.53 14.20 -22.60
CA LEU A 392 24.50 13.47 -21.78
C LEU A 392 25.31 12.51 -22.65
N GLN A 393 26.16 11.69 -22.03
CA GLN A 393 26.73 10.51 -22.68
C GLN A 393 25.59 9.65 -23.22
N ASP A 394 25.73 9.10 -24.42
CA ASP A 394 24.70 8.29 -25.03
C ASP A 394 25.11 6.82 -25.16
N TYR A 395 24.16 6.01 -25.60
CA TYR A 395 24.37 4.60 -25.88
C TYR A 395 23.59 4.19 -27.13
N TYR A 396 24.01 3.10 -27.76
CA TYR A 396 23.26 2.44 -28.81
C TYR A 396 23.41 0.92 -28.75
N LEU A 397 22.43 0.20 -29.30
CA LEU A 397 22.41 -1.26 -29.32
C LEU A 397 22.65 -1.79 -30.73
N THR A 398 23.50 -2.81 -30.85
CA THR A 398 23.75 -3.52 -32.10
C THR A 398 23.47 -5.02 -31.94
N ALA A 399 23.24 -5.68 -33.07
CA ALA A 399 23.08 -7.12 -33.16
C ALA A 399 24.05 -7.67 -34.21
N GLU A 400 24.66 -8.82 -33.92
CA GLU A 400 25.62 -9.50 -34.80
C GLU A 400 24.98 -9.97 -36.11
N ALA A 401 23.71 -10.35 -36.05
CA ALA A 401 22.92 -10.77 -37.20
C ALA A 401 21.44 -10.41 -36.99
N ASP A 402 20.69 -10.35 -38.09
CA ASP A 402 19.23 -10.09 -38.13
C ASP A 402 18.41 -11.34 -37.71
N ASN A 403 18.74 -11.87 -36.53
CA ASN A 403 18.08 -13.01 -35.91
C ASN A 403 17.71 -12.62 -34.47
N PRO A 404 16.48 -12.86 -33.99
CA PRO A 404 16.09 -12.55 -32.61
C PRO A 404 17.03 -13.10 -31.54
N ARG A 405 17.68 -14.25 -31.75
CA ARG A 405 18.60 -14.84 -30.77
C ARG A 405 20.09 -14.52 -31.01
N SER A 406 20.42 -13.64 -31.95
CA SER A 406 21.80 -13.23 -32.20
C SER A 406 22.43 -12.55 -30.99
N ARG A 407 23.77 -12.56 -30.95
CA ARG A 407 24.54 -11.81 -29.96
C ARG A 407 24.26 -10.33 -30.14
N ARG A 408 24.16 -9.62 -29.02
CA ARG A 408 23.86 -8.20 -28.98
C ARG A 408 24.88 -7.48 -28.12
N PHE A 409 25.15 -6.24 -28.50
CA PHE A 409 26.11 -5.39 -27.84
C PHE A 409 25.46 -4.05 -27.50
N VAL A 410 25.93 -3.45 -26.42
CA VAL A 410 25.73 -2.03 -26.15
C VAL A 410 27.06 -1.35 -26.35
N THR A 411 27.05 -0.21 -27.03
CA THR A 411 28.20 0.69 -27.07
C THR A 411 27.86 1.93 -26.25
N PHE A 412 28.70 2.21 -25.25
CA PHE A 412 28.65 3.44 -24.48
C PHE A 412 29.56 4.48 -25.13
N SER A 413 29.06 5.69 -25.36
CA SER A 413 29.86 6.75 -26.00
C SER A 413 31.12 7.08 -25.19
N GLN A 414 31.01 7.04 -23.86
CA GLN A 414 32.09 7.32 -22.92
C GLN A 414 31.92 6.48 -21.64
N LEU A 415 33.04 5.96 -21.12
CA LEU A 415 33.11 5.30 -19.81
C LEU A 415 34.48 5.56 -19.17
N ILE A 416 34.57 5.55 -17.84
CA ILE A 416 35.87 5.56 -17.17
C ILE A 416 36.51 4.17 -17.31
N TRP A 417 37.80 4.13 -17.64
CA TRP A 417 38.54 2.92 -17.95
C TRP A 417 39.90 2.91 -17.24
N PRO A 418 40.40 1.76 -16.76
CA PRO A 418 41.75 1.69 -16.19
C PRO A 418 42.84 1.87 -17.26
N ASN A 419 43.94 2.52 -16.87
CA ASN A 419 45.16 2.68 -17.67
C ASN A 419 46.39 2.26 -16.83
N GLU A 420 47.58 2.16 -17.42
CA GLU A 420 48.83 1.69 -16.80
C GLU A 420 49.17 2.37 -15.45
N SER A 421 48.80 3.65 -15.29
CA SER A 421 49.12 4.46 -14.12
C SER A 421 47.91 5.07 -13.39
N GLY A 422 46.67 4.69 -13.75
CA GLY A 422 45.47 5.29 -13.16
C GLY A 422 44.20 5.04 -13.97
N TRP A 423 43.44 6.10 -14.24
CA TRP A 423 42.18 6.03 -14.96
C TRP A 423 42.19 6.95 -16.18
N MET A 424 41.40 6.64 -17.19
CA MET A 424 41.17 7.50 -18.34
C MET A 424 39.70 7.51 -18.72
N GLU A 425 39.24 8.59 -19.34
CA GLU A 425 37.95 8.62 -20.02
C GLU A 425 38.11 7.99 -21.41
N LYS A 426 37.45 6.85 -21.64
CA LYS A 426 37.54 6.07 -22.87
C LYS A 426 36.26 6.22 -23.70
N GLN A 427 36.41 6.42 -25.00
CA GLN A 427 35.30 6.49 -25.95
C GLN A 427 34.90 5.12 -26.48
N ASP A 428 33.66 4.99 -26.96
CA ASP A 428 33.13 3.86 -27.72
C ASP A 428 33.39 2.49 -27.08
N VAL A 429 33.00 2.35 -25.80
CA VAL A 429 33.18 1.13 -25.04
C VAL A 429 32.04 0.15 -25.37
N GLU A 430 32.35 -0.87 -26.15
CA GLU A 430 31.42 -1.95 -26.50
C GLU A 430 31.39 -3.05 -25.43
N VAL A 431 30.18 -3.51 -25.08
CA VAL A 431 29.95 -4.56 -24.09
C VAL A 431 28.87 -5.53 -24.58
N GLU A 432 29.18 -6.83 -24.55
CA GLU A 432 28.21 -7.86 -24.90
C GLU A 432 27.08 -7.97 -23.85
N LEU A 433 25.85 -8.16 -24.32
CA LEU A 433 24.66 -8.36 -23.49
C LEU A 433 24.35 -9.86 -23.34
N ALA A 434 23.90 -10.25 -22.15
CA ALA A 434 23.34 -11.57 -21.94
C ALA A 434 21.97 -11.68 -22.63
N LEU A 435 21.68 -12.86 -23.19
CA LEU A 435 20.43 -13.09 -23.91
C LEU A 435 19.21 -12.96 -22.97
N SER A 436 18.30 -12.04 -23.29
CA SER A 436 17.07 -11.78 -22.53
C SER A 436 15.84 -12.18 -23.34
N LYS A 437 15.09 -13.19 -22.84
CA LYS A 437 13.83 -13.64 -23.46
C LYS A 437 12.79 -12.55 -23.55
N GLN A 438 12.71 -11.67 -22.55
CA GLN A 438 11.80 -10.53 -22.57
C GLN A 438 12.14 -9.60 -23.75
N PHE A 439 13.41 -9.27 -23.92
CA PHE A 439 13.84 -8.31 -24.94
C PHE A 439 13.66 -8.87 -26.35
N TYR A 440 14.26 -10.04 -26.66
CA TYR A 440 14.23 -10.52 -28.04
C TYR A 440 12.86 -11.00 -28.52
N GLN A 441 11.91 -11.29 -27.62
CA GLN A 441 10.55 -11.68 -28.00
C GLN A 441 9.63 -10.47 -28.21
N GLN A 442 9.99 -9.30 -27.68
CA GLN A 442 9.12 -8.14 -27.64
C GLN A 442 9.71 -6.90 -28.31
N VAL A 443 11.01 -6.86 -28.61
CA VAL A 443 11.66 -5.68 -29.18
C VAL A 443 12.41 -6.08 -30.44
N THR A 444 12.01 -5.48 -31.56
CA THR A 444 12.74 -5.50 -32.83
C THR A 444 13.40 -4.14 -33.02
N LEU A 445 14.72 -4.13 -33.23
CA LEU A 445 15.47 -2.90 -33.49
C LEU A 445 15.33 -2.55 -34.97
N GLN A 446 14.96 -1.31 -35.27
CA GLN A 446 14.88 -0.80 -36.64
C GLN A 446 16.23 -0.23 -37.07
N LYS A 447 16.49 -0.24 -38.38
CA LYS A 447 17.70 0.37 -38.96
C LYS A 447 17.46 1.86 -39.15
N ASN A 448 18.12 2.68 -38.35
CA ASN A 448 18.14 4.13 -38.55
C ASN A 448 19.52 4.71 -38.19
N ASP A 449 20.05 5.57 -39.06
CA ASP A 449 21.41 6.13 -38.91
C ASP A 449 21.45 7.43 -38.09
N LYS A 450 20.30 8.12 -37.98
CA LYS A 450 20.17 9.40 -37.28
C LYS A 450 19.04 9.37 -36.27
N GLY A 451 19.17 10.18 -35.23
CA GLY A 451 18.17 10.29 -34.17
C GLY A 451 18.14 9.09 -33.21
N LYS A 452 17.12 9.07 -32.34
CA LYS A 452 16.91 7.99 -31.37
C LYS A 452 16.72 6.66 -32.11
N GLN A 453 17.22 5.57 -31.54
CA GLN A 453 17.11 4.25 -32.17
C GLN A 453 15.65 3.78 -32.17
N GLU A 454 15.09 3.60 -33.36
CA GLU A 454 13.69 3.21 -33.55
C GLU A 454 13.50 1.72 -33.26
N ILE A 455 12.33 1.37 -32.75
CA ILE A 455 11.96 0.00 -32.39
C ILE A 455 10.53 -0.31 -32.78
N GLU A 456 10.27 -1.60 -32.95
CA GLU A 456 8.94 -2.16 -32.91
C GLU A 456 8.80 -2.97 -31.60
N PHE A 457 7.80 -2.63 -30.79
CA PHE A 457 7.47 -3.36 -29.57
C PHE A 457 6.27 -4.29 -29.81
N LYS A 458 6.43 -5.59 -29.58
CA LYS A 458 5.37 -6.59 -29.72
C LYS A 458 4.91 -7.09 -28.34
N ASP A 459 3.64 -6.90 -28.03
CA ASP A 459 3.03 -7.56 -26.88
C ASP A 459 2.74 -9.03 -27.22
N LYS A 460 3.31 -9.95 -26.46
CA LYS A 460 3.17 -11.38 -26.71
C LYS A 460 1.76 -11.89 -26.36
N GLY A 461 1.08 -11.25 -25.41
CA GLY A 461 -0.26 -11.65 -24.98
C GLY A 461 -1.30 -11.37 -26.06
N SER A 462 -1.45 -10.10 -26.42
CA SER A 462 -2.44 -9.66 -27.41
C SER A 462 -2.00 -9.89 -28.86
N GLY A 463 -0.69 -9.98 -29.11
CA GLY A 463 -0.12 -9.97 -30.46
C GLY A 463 0.06 -8.57 -31.04
N SER A 464 -0.38 -7.53 -30.33
CA SER A 464 -0.34 -6.13 -30.79
C SER A 464 1.09 -5.63 -30.93
N THR A 465 1.27 -4.77 -31.91
CA THR A 465 2.55 -4.17 -32.26
C THR A 465 2.47 -2.66 -32.07
N PHE A 466 3.53 -2.06 -31.52
CA PHE A 466 3.60 -0.65 -31.20
C PHE A 466 4.91 -0.06 -31.75
N SER A 467 4.79 1.06 -32.45
CA SER A 467 5.92 1.88 -32.92
C SER A 467 6.56 2.61 -31.74
N GLY A 468 7.88 2.73 -31.72
CA GLY A 468 8.54 3.48 -30.66
C GLY A 468 10.02 3.71 -30.89
N HIS A 469 10.71 4.13 -29.83
CA HIS A 469 12.16 4.29 -29.83
C HIS A 469 12.76 3.95 -28.46
N LEU A 470 14.07 3.69 -28.43
CA LEU A 470 14.81 3.61 -27.18
C LEU A 470 14.89 5.01 -26.53
N GLY A 471 14.64 5.07 -25.23
CA GLY A 471 14.80 6.24 -24.39
C GLY A 471 16.18 6.28 -23.73
N GLY A 472 16.31 7.02 -22.62
CA GLY A 472 17.53 6.97 -21.82
C GLY A 472 17.73 5.62 -21.13
N ALA A 473 18.94 5.32 -20.70
CA ALA A 473 19.29 4.13 -19.94
C ALA A 473 19.99 4.46 -18.64
N LYS A 474 19.98 3.50 -17.71
CA LYS A 474 20.70 3.58 -16.43
C LYS A 474 21.57 2.35 -16.23
N LEU A 475 22.83 2.54 -15.85
CA LEU A 475 23.72 1.45 -15.48
C LEU A 475 23.52 1.12 -13.99
N GLN A 476 23.02 -0.08 -13.71
CA GLN A 476 22.59 -0.51 -12.38
C GLN A 476 23.39 -1.71 -11.88
N LEU A 477 23.80 -1.66 -10.62
CA LEU A 477 24.41 -2.78 -9.89
C LEU A 477 23.38 -3.40 -8.93
N GLU A 478 23.54 -4.68 -8.63
CA GLU A 478 22.67 -5.38 -7.70
C GLU A 478 22.87 -4.87 -6.25
N ARG A 479 21.81 -4.34 -5.62
CA ARG A 479 21.90 -3.73 -4.28
C ARG A 479 22.39 -4.71 -3.22
N GLY A 480 21.90 -5.95 -3.25
CA GLY A 480 22.35 -6.99 -2.32
C GLY A 480 23.82 -7.40 -2.51
N ASP A 481 24.44 -7.04 -3.63
CA ASP A 481 25.88 -7.19 -3.84
C ASP A 481 26.67 -5.98 -3.31
N LEU A 482 26.12 -4.77 -3.39
CA LEU A 482 26.75 -3.53 -2.87
C LEU A 482 26.79 -3.46 -1.34
N GLU A 483 25.79 -4.05 -0.69
CA GLU A 483 25.64 -4.06 0.78
C GLU A 483 26.59 -5.05 1.48
N LYS A 484 27.27 -5.93 0.74
CA LYS A 484 28.25 -6.86 1.31
C LYS A 484 29.57 -6.14 1.62
N GLU A 485 30.03 -6.27 2.85
CA GLU A 485 31.26 -5.61 3.32
C GLU A 485 32.53 -6.30 2.82
N GLU A 486 32.48 -7.62 2.60
CA GLU A 486 33.61 -8.50 2.25
C GLU A 486 34.12 -8.39 0.80
N LYS A 487 33.49 -7.58 -0.06
CA LYS A 487 33.80 -7.53 -1.50
C LYS A 487 34.86 -6.49 -1.85
N ASP A 488 35.78 -6.87 -2.72
CA ASP A 488 36.76 -5.96 -3.31
C ASP A 488 36.21 -5.28 -4.58
N PHE A 489 35.47 -4.20 -4.39
CA PHE A 489 34.92 -3.44 -5.52
C PHE A 489 36.00 -2.79 -6.40
N GLU A 490 37.12 -2.36 -5.82
CA GLU A 490 38.23 -1.75 -6.55
C GLU A 490 38.98 -2.79 -7.41
N GLY A 491 39.07 -4.03 -6.93
CA GLY A 491 39.55 -5.19 -7.70
C GLY A 491 38.58 -5.66 -8.79
N GLY A 492 37.35 -5.16 -8.81
CA GLY A 492 36.32 -5.44 -9.81
C GLY A 492 35.28 -6.50 -9.39
N GLU A 493 35.12 -6.79 -8.09
CA GLU A 493 34.12 -7.73 -7.55
C GLU A 493 32.70 -7.15 -7.44
N ILE A 494 32.24 -6.53 -8.51
CA ILE A 494 31.08 -5.63 -8.48
C ILE A 494 29.71 -6.33 -8.58
N GLY A 495 29.69 -7.67 -8.61
CA GLY A 495 28.45 -8.45 -8.74
C GLY A 495 27.89 -8.44 -10.17
N SER A 496 26.56 -8.56 -10.29
CA SER A 496 25.86 -8.46 -11.58
C SER A 496 25.57 -7.00 -11.94
N VAL A 497 25.75 -6.66 -13.22
CA VAL A 497 25.50 -5.32 -13.77
C VAL A 497 24.39 -5.41 -14.82
N TYR A 498 23.50 -4.43 -14.81
CA TYR A 498 22.35 -4.33 -15.68
C TYR A 498 22.28 -2.96 -16.35
N LEU A 499 22.02 -2.93 -17.65
CA LEU A 499 21.59 -1.75 -18.37
C LEU A 499 20.07 -1.71 -18.34
N ASN A 500 19.51 -0.77 -17.58
CA ASN A 500 18.07 -0.54 -17.54
C ASN A 500 17.69 0.47 -18.61
N ILE A 501 17.22 -0.04 -19.76
CA ILE A 501 16.84 0.77 -20.91
C ILE A 501 15.38 1.21 -20.79
N VAL A 502 15.12 2.48 -21.07
CA VAL A 502 13.76 2.99 -21.25
C VAL A 502 13.30 2.70 -22.68
N ILE A 503 12.04 2.30 -22.81
CA ILE A 503 11.37 2.02 -24.07
C ILE A 503 10.16 2.93 -24.10
N ASP A 504 10.14 3.84 -25.06
CA ASP A 504 9.04 4.75 -25.30
C ASP A 504 8.31 4.29 -26.56
N PHE A 505 7.04 3.92 -26.43
CA PHE A 505 6.23 3.53 -27.59
C PHE A 505 4.89 4.27 -27.62
N GLU A 506 4.34 4.40 -28.81
CA GLU A 506 3.06 5.05 -29.06
C GLU A 506 1.93 4.11 -28.61
N PRO A 507 1.07 4.53 -27.66
CA PRO A 507 -0.12 3.76 -27.35
C PRO A 507 -1.06 3.74 -28.57
N LEU A 508 -1.88 2.68 -28.70
CA LEU A 508 -2.88 2.57 -29.77
C LEU A 508 -3.87 3.74 -29.77
N GLN A 509 -4.10 4.34 -28.59
CA GLN A 509 -4.91 5.53 -28.45
C GLN A 509 -4.13 6.63 -27.75
N GLU A 510 -4.13 7.82 -28.37
CA GLU A 510 -3.41 8.96 -27.84
C GLU A 510 -3.98 9.40 -26.48
N VAL A 511 -3.09 9.67 -25.54
CA VAL A 511 -3.42 10.18 -24.20
C VAL A 511 -2.68 11.50 -23.99
N LYS A 512 -3.42 12.60 -23.78
CA LYS A 512 -2.87 13.91 -23.41
C LYS A 512 -3.36 14.29 -22.02
N ASN A 513 -2.42 14.68 -21.15
CA ASN A 513 -2.74 14.99 -19.75
C ASN A 513 -3.64 13.91 -19.13
N GLY A 514 -3.25 12.63 -19.32
CA GLY A 514 -3.94 11.43 -18.84
C GLY A 514 -5.42 11.32 -19.21
N ARG A 515 -5.87 12.06 -20.22
CA ARG A 515 -7.18 11.90 -20.86
C ARG A 515 -6.96 11.32 -22.24
N LEU A 516 -7.72 10.29 -22.58
CA LEU A 516 -7.77 9.77 -23.94
C LEU A 516 -8.29 10.83 -24.89
N GLN A 517 -7.67 10.89 -26.07
CA GLN A 517 -8.10 11.76 -27.15
C GLN A 517 -9.11 11.08 -28.08
N SER A 518 -9.28 9.76 -27.97
CA SER A 518 -10.32 9.03 -28.67
C SER A 518 -11.72 9.49 -28.25
N PRO A 519 -12.75 9.31 -29.11
CA PRO A 519 -14.08 9.84 -28.81
C PRO A 519 -14.69 9.30 -27.50
N TYR A 520 -14.53 8.01 -27.18
CA TYR A 520 -15.01 7.49 -25.88
C TYR A 520 -14.25 8.08 -24.68
N GLY A 521 -13.05 8.63 -24.87
CA GLY A 521 -12.34 9.41 -23.87
C GLY A 521 -13.08 10.68 -23.45
N GLN A 522 -14.02 11.16 -24.28
CA GLN A 522 -14.87 12.30 -23.96
C GLN A 522 -16.05 11.93 -23.06
N VAL A 523 -16.51 10.68 -23.16
CA VAL A 523 -17.59 10.09 -22.34
C VAL A 523 -17.21 10.01 -20.86
N LEU A 524 -15.93 9.88 -20.53
CA LEU A 524 -15.48 9.59 -19.17
C LEU A 524 -15.15 10.86 -18.36
N GLN A 525 -15.53 10.85 -17.09
CA GLN A 525 -15.11 11.85 -16.11
C GLN A 525 -13.99 11.29 -15.21
N LEU A 526 -12.83 11.94 -15.28
CA LEU A 526 -11.61 11.54 -14.59
C LEU A 526 -11.31 12.48 -13.41
N VAL A 527 -10.88 11.92 -12.29
CA VAL A 527 -10.33 12.67 -11.15
C VAL A 527 -8.83 12.42 -11.05
N ARG A 528 -8.08 13.49 -10.75
CA ARG A 528 -6.63 13.45 -10.54
C ARG A 528 -6.33 13.86 -9.11
N ARG A 529 -5.74 12.93 -8.36
CA ARG A 529 -5.24 13.21 -7.01
C ARG A 529 -3.71 13.22 -7.03
N PRO A 530 -3.05 14.01 -6.17
CA PRO A 530 -1.59 13.98 -6.04
C PRO A 530 -1.10 12.56 -5.77
N ASN A 531 -0.05 12.13 -6.48
CA ASN A 531 0.56 10.79 -6.37
C ASN A 531 -0.32 9.60 -6.82
N GLU A 532 -1.46 9.85 -7.46
CA GLU A 532 -2.29 8.81 -8.07
C GLU A 532 -2.37 8.98 -9.59
N PHE A 533 -2.60 7.87 -10.31
CA PHE A 533 -2.96 7.94 -11.72
C PHE A 533 -4.39 8.47 -11.87
N PRO A 534 -4.74 9.14 -12.99
CA PRO A 534 -6.11 9.60 -13.23
C PRO A 534 -7.10 8.43 -13.21
N LYS A 535 -8.17 8.56 -12.44
CA LYS A 535 -9.18 7.51 -12.22
C LYS A 535 -10.53 7.91 -12.77
N VAL A 536 -11.20 6.97 -13.43
CA VAL A 536 -12.62 7.12 -13.80
C VAL A 536 -13.47 7.15 -12.53
N THR A 537 -14.36 8.14 -12.45
CA THR A 537 -15.31 8.29 -11.34
C THR A 537 -16.76 8.16 -11.82
N THR A 538 -17.06 8.66 -13.02
CA THR A 538 -18.37 8.54 -13.66
C THR A 538 -18.24 8.77 -15.17
N TYR A 539 -19.37 8.84 -15.86
CA TYR A 539 -19.51 9.13 -17.28
C TYR A 539 -20.41 10.36 -17.48
N LYS A 540 -20.28 10.99 -18.63
CA LYS A 540 -21.14 12.07 -19.08
C LYS A 540 -22.25 11.52 -19.98
N SER A 541 -23.47 11.93 -19.68
CA SER A 541 -24.67 11.30 -20.23
C SER A 541 -24.88 11.60 -21.72
N GLU A 542 -24.69 12.85 -22.14
CA GLU A 542 -24.88 13.28 -23.53
C GLU A 542 -23.85 12.61 -24.44
N GLU A 543 -22.56 12.71 -24.09
CA GLU A 543 -21.48 12.11 -24.88
C GLU A 543 -21.58 10.57 -24.95
N LEU A 544 -22.10 9.90 -23.91
CA LEU A 544 -22.32 8.46 -23.96
C LEU A 544 -23.38 8.07 -25.00
N VAL A 545 -24.48 8.83 -25.07
CA VAL A 545 -25.56 8.59 -26.04
C VAL A 545 -25.07 8.84 -27.45
N GLU A 546 -24.34 9.93 -27.68
CA GLU A 546 -23.74 10.24 -28.99
C GLU A 546 -22.76 9.15 -29.43
N TRP A 547 -21.89 8.70 -28.51
CA TRP A 547 -20.96 7.61 -28.79
C TRP A 547 -21.68 6.33 -29.20
N MET A 548 -22.72 5.93 -28.46
CA MET A 548 -23.44 4.70 -28.75
C MET A 548 -24.16 4.76 -30.11
N LYS A 549 -24.74 5.91 -30.48
CA LYS A 549 -25.35 6.11 -31.80
C LYS A 549 -24.34 6.04 -32.95
N ALA A 550 -23.13 6.54 -32.72
CA ALA A 550 -22.05 6.53 -33.71
C ALA A 550 -21.35 5.17 -33.85
N SER A 551 -21.56 4.24 -32.91
CA SER A 551 -20.80 3.01 -32.81
C SER A 551 -21.49 1.83 -33.51
N GLN A 552 -20.82 1.19 -34.48
CA GLN A 552 -21.33 0.00 -35.19
C GLN A 552 -20.71 -1.33 -34.69
N ASN A 553 -21.17 -2.45 -35.26
CA ASN A 553 -21.08 -3.82 -34.73
C ASN A 553 -19.66 -4.39 -34.49
N HIS A 554 -19.62 -5.33 -33.54
CA HIS A 554 -18.51 -5.67 -32.66
C HIS A 554 -17.48 -6.68 -33.22
N SER A 555 -16.23 -6.24 -33.39
CA SER A 555 -15.05 -7.11 -33.48
C SER A 555 -14.72 -7.75 -32.12
N SER A 556 -13.77 -8.69 -32.09
CA SER A 556 -13.23 -9.26 -30.86
C SER A 556 -11.82 -8.72 -30.58
N GLY A 557 -11.33 -8.85 -29.35
CA GLY A 557 -9.98 -8.45 -29.02
C GLY A 557 -9.76 -6.93 -29.03
N VAL A 558 -8.51 -6.54 -29.28
CA VAL A 558 -8.06 -5.13 -29.23
C VAL A 558 -8.81 -4.24 -30.22
N GLU A 559 -9.12 -4.73 -31.42
CA GLU A 559 -9.83 -4.00 -32.47
C GLU A 559 -11.20 -3.49 -32.04
N SER A 560 -11.82 -4.15 -31.07
CA SER A 560 -13.16 -3.79 -30.58
C SER A 560 -13.17 -2.62 -29.58
N LEU A 561 -12.00 -2.09 -29.19
CA LEU A 561 -11.92 -0.90 -28.34
C LEU A 561 -12.55 0.33 -29.00
N GLU A 562 -12.60 0.37 -30.34
CA GLU A 562 -13.17 1.45 -31.13
C GLU A 562 -14.68 1.34 -31.33
N SER A 563 -15.31 0.26 -30.86
CA SER A 563 -16.76 0.03 -31.02
C SER A 563 -17.48 -0.39 -29.73
N GLY A 564 -18.75 -0.04 -29.61
CA GLY A 564 -19.58 -0.15 -28.41
C GLY A 564 -18.97 0.50 -27.16
N PHE A 565 -19.57 0.23 -26.01
CA PHE A 565 -19.05 0.68 -24.72
C PHE A 565 -19.26 -0.39 -23.66
N ARG A 566 -18.16 -0.92 -23.11
CA ARG A 566 -18.16 -2.03 -22.17
C ARG A 566 -17.31 -1.72 -20.96
N VAL A 567 -17.82 -2.11 -19.80
CA VAL A 567 -17.19 -1.88 -18.51
C VAL A 567 -17.01 -3.21 -17.80
N MET A 568 -15.79 -3.46 -17.34
CA MET A 568 -15.48 -4.59 -16.47
C MET A 568 -15.34 -4.10 -15.03
N SER A 569 -16.00 -4.74 -14.09
CA SER A 569 -15.79 -4.51 -12.65
C SER A 569 -15.03 -5.66 -12.01
N ILE A 570 -14.28 -5.34 -10.95
CA ILE A 570 -13.39 -6.25 -10.25
C ILE A 570 -13.60 -6.13 -8.74
N ASP A 571 -13.95 -7.25 -8.12
CA ASP A 571 -13.87 -7.45 -6.67
C ASP A 571 -12.61 -8.29 -6.39
N LEU A 572 -11.69 -7.76 -5.60
CA LEU A 572 -10.42 -8.41 -5.32
C LEU A 572 -10.61 -9.40 -4.17
N GLY A 573 -10.03 -10.59 -4.30
CA GLY A 573 -10.18 -11.65 -3.31
C GLY A 573 -8.85 -12.18 -2.76
N LEU A 574 -8.95 -12.91 -1.64
CA LEU A 574 -7.83 -13.66 -1.05
C LEU A 574 -7.85 -15.16 -1.42
N ARG A 575 -9.05 -15.74 -1.58
CA ARG A 575 -9.25 -17.16 -1.92
C ARG A 575 -9.12 -17.41 -3.41
N THR A 576 -9.66 -16.48 -4.18
CA THR A 576 -9.49 -16.34 -5.62
C THR A 576 -8.96 -14.94 -5.84
N ALA A 577 -8.10 -14.76 -6.84
CA ALA A 577 -7.41 -13.48 -7.01
C ALA A 577 -8.37 -12.32 -7.29
N ALA A 578 -9.40 -12.56 -8.12
CA ALA A 578 -10.43 -11.57 -8.42
C ALA A 578 -11.74 -12.23 -8.89
N ALA A 579 -12.88 -11.61 -8.60
CA ALA A 579 -14.15 -11.85 -9.29
C ALA A 579 -14.40 -10.73 -10.29
N THR A 580 -14.87 -11.09 -11.48
CA THR A 580 -15.10 -10.13 -12.57
C THR A 580 -16.55 -10.14 -13.03
N SER A 581 -17.05 -8.98 -13.44
CA SER A 581 -18.34 -8.85 -14.11
C SER A 581 -18.27 -7.82 -15.23
N ILE A 582 -18.75 -8.19 -16.42
CA ILE A 582 -18.68 -7.36 -17.63
C ILE A 582 -20.08 -7.01 -18.08
N PHE A 583 -20.29 -5.72 -18.33
CA PHE A 583 -21.52 -5.14 -18.82
C PHE A 583 -21.27 -4.38 -20.13
N SER A 584 -22.22 -4.46 -21.06
CA SER A 584 -22.22 -3.71 -22.31
C SER A 584 -23.35 -2.69 -22.30
N VAL A 585 -23.10 -1.50 -22.82
CA VAL A 585 -24.15 -0.49 -23.02
C VAL A 585 -24.92 -0.82 -24.30
N GLU A 586 -26.24 -0.79 -24.21
CA GLU A 586 -27.18 -1.08 -25.29
C GLU A 586 -28.35 -0.11 -25.26
N GLU A 587 -29.00 0.10 -26.41
CA GLU A 587 -30.28 0.78 -26.48
C GLU A 587 -31.39 -0.18 -26.02
N SER A 588 -32.32 0.30 -25.19
CA SER A 588 -33.52 -0.44 -24.83
C SER A 588 -34.71 0.49 -24.69
N ASN A 589 -35.84 0.08 -25.26
CA ASN A 589 -37.13 0.78 -25.13
C ASN A 589 -38.02 0.18 -24.04
N ASP A 590 -37.60 -0.92 -23.40
CA ASP A 590 -38.37 -1.64 -22.39
C ASP A 590 -37.67 -1.63 -21.02
N ALA A 591 -38.39 -1.12 -20.02
CA ALA A 591 -37.95 -1.06 -18.63
C ALA A 591 -37.92 -2.39 -17.90
N ASN A 592 -38.57 -3.41 -18.46
CA ASN A 592 -38.69 -4.73 -17.89
C ASN A 592 -38.06 -5.81 -18.80
N ALA A 593 -37.22 -5.43 -19.77
CA ALA A 593 -36.55 -6.38 -20.65
C ALA A 593 -35.89 -7.51 -19.85
N ALA A 594 -36.19 -8.76 -20.20
CA ALA A 594 -36.01 -9.98 -19.39
C ALA A 594 -34.57 -10.39 -19.00
N GLY A 595 -33.57 -9.51 -19.13
CA GLY A 595 -32.16 -9.75 -18.82
C GLY A 595 -31.66 -9.04 -17.55
N PHE A 596 -30.56 -9.53 -16.97
CA PHE A 596 -29.90 -8.83 -15.86
C PHE A 596 -29.21 -7.56 -16.37
N SER A 597 -29.80 -6.41 -16.11
CA SER A 597 -29.33 -5.12 -16.60
C SER A 597 -29.53 -4.01 -15.56
N TYR A 598 -28.87 -2.88 -15.78
CA TYR A 598 -29.07 -1.64 -15.02
C TYR A 598 -29.38 -0.48 -15.96
N TRP A 599 -30.36 0.33 -15.58
CA TRP A 599 -30.57 1.62 -16.19
C TRP A 599 -29.37 2.55 -15.97
N ILE A 600 -29.02 3.29 -17.02
CA ILE A 600 -27.91 4.23 -17.01
C ILE A 600 -28.46 5.63 -16.72
N GLU A 601 -28.15 6.14 -15.53
CA GLU A 601 -28.65 7.42 -15.02
C GLU A 601 -28.45 8.59 -15.99
N GLY A 602 -29.54 9.30 -16.30
CA GLY A 602 -29.54 10.45 -17.20
C GLY A 602 -29.44 10.10 -18.69
N THR A 603 -29.69 8.85 -19.08
CA THR A 603 -29.69 8.40 -20.49
C THR A 603 -30.85 7.44 -20.78
N PRO A 604 -31.25 7.24 -22.04
CA PRO A 604 -32.20 6.19 -22.43
C PRO A 604 -31.54 4.80 -22.59
N LEU A 605 -30.32 4.62 -22.11
CA LEU A 605 -29.52 3.42 -22.36
C LEU A 605 -29.58 2.45 -21.16
N VAL A 606 -29.29 1.18 -21.45
CA VAL A 606 -29.15 0.12 -20.43
C VAL A 606 -27.75 -0.48 -20.45
N ALA A 607 -27.24 -0.82 -19.27
CA ALA A 607 -26.05 -1.63 -19.11
C ALA A 607 -26.47 -3.09 -18.92
N VAL A 608 -26.24 -3.93 -19.93
CA VAL A 608 -26.64 -5.34 -19.96
C VAL A 608 -25.48 -6.23 -19.53
N HIS A 609 -25.73 -7.13 -18.56
CA HIS A 609 -24.75 -8.12 -18.12
C HIS A 609 -24.40 -9.08 -19.26
N LYS A 610 -23.10 -9.31 -19.47
CA LYS A 610 -22.61 -10.23 -20.51
C LYS A 610 -21.98 -11.49 -19.92
N ARG A 611 -21.12 -11.33 -18.92
CA ARG A 611 -20.43 -12.46 -18.28
C ARG A 611 -19.91 -12.08 -16.90
N SER A 612 -19.86 -13.06 -16.01
CA SER A 612 -19.16 -12.98 -14.73
C SER A 612 -18.40 -14.27 -14.49
N TYR A 613 -17.21 -14.19 -13.91
CA TYR A 613 -16.43 -15.37 -13.55
C TYR A 613 -15.30 -15.02 -12.57
N MET A 614 -14.75 -16.06 -11.95
CA MET A 614 -13.62 -15.95 -11.04
C MET A 614 -12.30 -16.02 -11.83
N LEU A 615 -11.48 -14.97 -11.71
CA LEU A 615 -10.09 -15.00 -12.14
C LEU A 615 -9.26 -15.71 -11.08
N LYS A 616 -8.67 -16.84 -11.47
CA LYS A 616 -7.82 -17.65 -10.60
C LYS A 616 -6.40 -17.64 -11.12
N LEU A 617 -5.45 -17.48 -10.21
CA LEU A 617 -4.04 -17.68 -10.49
C LEU A 617 -3.62 -19.15 -10.30
N PRO A 618 -2.48 -19.58 -10.87
CA PRO A 618 -1.93 -20.91 -10.63
C PRO A 618 -1.86 -21.24 -9.14
N GLY A 619 -2.43 -22.38 -8.75
CA GLY A 619 -2.52 -22.83 -7.35
C GLY A 619 -3.72 -22.32 -6.55
N GLU A 620 -4.61 -21.51 -7.12
CA GLU A 620 -5.89 -21.13 -6.46
C GLU A 620 -7.01 -22.12 -6.77
N GLN A 621 -6.95 -22.78 -7.93
CA GLN A 621 -7.70 -23.99 -8.18
C GLN A 621 -6.94 -25.16 -7.54
N VAL A 622 -7.52 -25.73 -6.49
CA VAL A 622 -6.87 -26.77 -5.69
C VAL A 622 -7.68 -28.05 -5.79
N GLU A 623 -7.12 -29.02 -6.50
CA GLU A 623 -7.62 -30.40 -6.56
C GLU A 623 -7.53 -31.07 -5.19
N LYS A 624 -8.31 -32.15 -5.01
CA LYS A 624 -8.40 -32.87 -3.72
C LYS A 624 -7.03 -33.34 -3.23
N GLN A 625 -6.25 -33.99 -4.11
CA GLN A 625 -4.90 -34.50 -3.77
C GLN A 625 -3.94 -33.39 -3.37
N VAL A 626 -3.96 -32.24 -4.07
CA VAL A 626 -3.12 -31.09 -3.72
C VAL A 626 -3.53 -30.52 -2.36
N ARG A 627 -4.83 -30.50 -2.04
CA ARG A 627 -5.32 -30.03 -0.74
C ARG A 627 -4.85 -30.90 0.41
N GLU A 628 -4.90 -32.23 0.26
CA GLU A 628 -4.41 -33.19 1.26
C GLU A 628 -2.91 -32.95 1.55
N LYS A 629 -2.08 -32.79 0.51
CA LYS A 629 -0.67 -32.42 0.68
C LYS A 629 -0.49 -31.08 1.40
N ARG A 630 -1.32 -30.07 1.12
CA ARG A 630 -1.27 -28.78 1.83
C ARG A 630 -1.63 -28.93 3.31
N ASP A 631 -2.62 -29.75 3.63
CA ASP A 631 -3.04 -30.04 5.00
C ASP A 631 -1.92 -30.77 5.76
N GLU A 632 -1.31 -31.80 5.17
CA GLU A 632 -0.15 -32.51 5.75
C GLU A 632 1.00 -31.55 6.09
N ARG A 633 1.31 -30.62 5.18
CA ARG A 633 2.37 -29.62 5.39
C ARG A 633 2.04 -28.64 6.52
N GLN A 634 0.77 -28.23 6.62
CA GLN A 634 0.29 -27.44 7.75
C GLN A 634 0.40 -28.22 9.07
N ASP A 635 0.11 -29.51 9.06
CA ASP A 635 0.23 -30.37 10.24
C ASP A 635 1.68 -30.51 10.70
N GLN A 636 2.61 -30.72 9.78
CA GLN A 636 4.04 -30.71 10.10
C GLN A 636 4.50 -29.36 10.66
N GLN A 637 4.06 -28.24 10.06
CA GLN A 637 4.35 -26.92 10.61
C GLN A 637 3.79 -26.76 12.04
N ARG A 638 2.56 -27.21 12.28
CA ARG A 638 1.93 -27.18 13.62
C ARG A 638 2.73 -28.03 14.61
N ARG A 639 3.17 -29.22 14.21
CA ARG A 639 4.00 -30.13 15.01
C ARG A 639 5.31 -29.47 15.42
N VAL A 640 6.08 -28.92 14.47
CA VAL A 640 7.35 -28.24 14.77
C VAL A 640 7.14 -27.03 15.69
N ARG A 641 6.12 -26.20 15.41
CA ARG A 641 5.79 -25.04 16.23
C ARG A 641 5.41 -25.43 17.66
N PHE A 642 4.65 -26.50 17.82
CA PHE A 642 4.30 -27.01 19.13
C PHE A 642 5.56 -27.42 19.91
N GLN A 643 6.47 -28.20 19.31
CA GLN A 643 7.69 -28.64 19.97
C GLN A 643 8.63 -27.49 20.38
N ILE A 644 8.79 -26.46 19.53
CA ILE A 644 9.56 -25.24 19.90
C ILE A 644 8.92 -24.53 21.10
N ARG A 645 7.59 -24.49 21.15
CA ARG A 645 6.86 -23.90 22.29
C ARG A 645 7.05 -24.71 23.57
N ILE A 646 6.96 -26.04 23.51
CA ILE A 646 7.21 -26.93 24.66
C ILE A 646 8.65 -26.74 25.16
N LEU A 647 9.64 -26.72 24.26
CA LEU A 647 11.02 -26.43 24.61
C LEU A 647 11.17 -25.09 25.36
N SER A 648 10.46 -24.05 24.90
CA SER A 648 10.43 -22.74 25.57
C SER A 648 9.73 -22.77 26.93
N GLN A 649 8.79 -23.69 27.16
CA GLN A 649 8.14 -23.86 28.47
C GLN A 649 9.12 -24.53 29.45
N VAL A 650 9.85 -25.56 29.02
CA VAL A 650 10.84 -26.25 29.86
C VAL A 650 11.86 -25.26 30.45
N ILE A 651 12.49 -24.42 29.63
CA ILE A 651 13.51 -23.48 30.13
C ILE A 651 12.95 -22.40 31.07
N ARG A 652 11.65 -22.06 30.96
CA ARG A 652 11.00 -21.11 31.87
C ARG A 652 10.81 -21.67 33.28
N MET A 653 10.76 -22.99 33.41
CA MET A 653 10.61 -23.64 34.72
C MET A 653 11.87 -23.48 35.59
N ALA A 654 13.03 -23.19 34.99
CA ALA A 654 14.32 -23.14 35.69
C ALA A 654 14.37 -22.16 36.87
N LYS A 655 13.61 -21.05 36.82
CA LYS A 655 13.54 -20.04 37.89
C LYS A 655 12.26 -20.09 38.72
N LYS A 656 11.45 -21.15 38.57
CA LYS A 656 10.21 -21.32 39.33
C LYS A 656 10.50 -21.73 40.78
N GLN A 657 9.80 -21.10 41.71
CA GLN A 657 9.85 -21.45 43.13
C GLN A 657 9.34 -22.87 43.35
N ASN A 658 9.82 -23.55 44.39
CA ASN A 658 9.52 -24.97 44.64
C ASN A 658 8.01 -25.28 44.58
N ARG A 659 7.18 -24.42 45.18
CA ARG A 659 5.70 -24.56 45.21
C ARG A 659 5.04 -24.51 43.83
N GLU A 660 5.64 -23.85 42.84
CA GLU A 660 5.08 -23.69 41.49
C GLU A 660 5.58 -24.74 40.49
N ARG A 661 6.65 -25.49 40.82
CA ARG A 661 7.30 -26.42 39.87
C ARG A 661 6.39 -27.58 39.46
N ALA A 662 5.68 -28.14 40.44
CA ALA A 662 4.76 -29.26 40.22
C ALA A 662 3.58 -28.85 39.32
N ASP A 663 3.01 -27.66 39.55
CA ASP A 663 1.90 -27.13 38.76
C ASP A 663 2.31 -26.87 37.29
N GLU A 664 3.49 -26.29 37.07
CA GLU A 664 4.01 -26.06 35.72
C GLU A 664 4.32 -27.39 34.99
N LEU A 665 4.75 -28.42 35.71
CA LEU A 665 4.99 -29.75 35.16
C LEU A 665 3.69 -30.46 34.79
N ASP A 666 2.65 -30.32 35.62
CA ASP A 666 1.32 -30.82 35.31
C ASP A 666 0.75 -30.11 34.08
N HIS A 667 0.89 -28.77 34.00
CA HIS A 667 0.52 -28.00 32.81
C HIS A 667 1.24 -28.45 31.54
N LEU A 668 2.54 -28.78 31.64
CA LEU A 668 3.31 -29.33 30.53
C LEU A 668 2.75 -30.70 30.08
N SER A 669 2.48 -31.58 31.04
CA SER A 669 1.93 -32.93 30.80
C SER A 669 0.54 -32.86 30.16
N GLN A 670 -0.34 -32.01 30.69
CA GLN A 670 -1.67 -31.75 30.11
C GLN A 670 -1.57 -31.18 28.69
N ALA A 671 -0.60 -30.29 28.43
CA ALA A 671 -0.40 -29.73 27.09
C ALA A 671 0.05 -30.77 26.07
N LEU A 672 0.88 -31.74 26.48
CA LEU A 672 1.32 -32.87 25.68
C LEU A 672 0.16 -33.82 25.38
N GLU A 673 -0.61 -34.23 26.39
CA GLU A 673 -1.76 -35.13 26.18
C GLU A 673 -2.82 -34.49 25.28
N LYS A 674 -3.11 -33.18 25.48
CA LYS A 674 -4.06 -32.43 24.65
C LYS A 674 -3.62 -32.30 23.19
N GLN A 675 -2.34 -32.45 22.86
CA GLN A 675 -1.82 -32.36 21.48
C GLN A 675 -1.19 -33.68 21.01
N LYS A 676 -1.49 -34.80 21.67
CA LYS A 676 -0.94 -36.13 21.37
C LYS A 676 -1.08 -36.51 19.90
N SER A 677 -2.23 -36.24 19.28
CA SER A 677 -2.49 -36.55 17.86
C SER A 677 -1.59 -35.80 16.86
N LEU A 678 -0.99 -34.68 17.26
CA LEU A 678 -0.06 -33.89 16.43
C LEU A 678 1.36 -34.46 16.43
N LEU A 679 1.72 -35.19 17.48
CA LEU A 679 3.04 -35.82 17.65
C LEU A 679 2.99 -37.24 17.10
N ASP A 680 4.07 -37.66 16.43
CA ASP A 680 4.26 -39.07 16.09
C ASP A 680 4.73 -39.87 17.31
N GLN A 681 4.81 -41.20 17.17
CA GLN A 681 5.14 -42.08 18.30
C GLN A 681 6.52 -41.77 18.88
N THR A 682 7.50 -41.46 18.03
CA THR A 682 8.86 -41.12 18.43
C THR A 682 8.88 -39.85 19.29
N ASP A 683 8.20 -38.79 18.85
CA ASP A 683 8.09 -37.55 19.63
C ASP A 683 7.39 -37.77 20.96
N ARG A 684 6.30 -38.55 20.99
CA ARG A 684 5.55 -38.81 22.22
C ARG A 684 6.42 -39.50 23.26
N THR A 685 7.12 -40.56 22.85
CA THR A 685 8.04 -41.29 23.74
C THR A 685 9.13 -40.36 24.26
N PHE A 686 9.71 -39.52 23.39
CA PHE A 686 10.74 -38.56 23.79
C PHE A 686 10.24 -37.56 24.84
N TRP A 687 9.11 -36.89 24.57
CA TRP A 687 8.57 -35.87 25.47
C TRP A 687 8.06 -36.45 26.79
N ASN A 688 7.51 -37.67 26.80
CA ASN A 688 7.19 -38.37 28.04
C ASN A 688 8.45 -38.65 28.87
N GLY A 689 9.56 -39.02 28.22
CA GLY A 689 10.86 -39.15 28.90
C GLY A 689 11.35 -37.84 29.52
N ILE A 690 11.19 -36.72 28.82
CA ILE A 690 11.52 -35.38 29.36
C ILE A 690 10.65 -35.02 30.58
N VAL A 691 9.37 -35.36 30.57
CA VAL A 691 8.48 -35.17 31.74
C VAL A 691 8.96 -36.01 32.92
N CYS A 692 9.36 -37.27 32.71
CA CYS A 692 9.96 -38.09 33.76
C CYS A 692 11.25 -37.47 34.30
N ASP A 693 12.18 -37.07 33.42
CA ASP A 693 13.45 -36.43 33.81
C ASP A 693 13.20 -35.18 34.70
N LEU A 694 12.20 -34.36 34.34
CA LEU A 694 11.79 -33.19 35.12
C LEU A 694 11.12 -33.56 36.45
N THR A 695 10.34 -34.65 36.47
CA THR A 695 9.68 -35.16 37.68
C THR A 695 10.73 -35.61 38.70
N ASP A 696 11.75 -36.32 38.24
CA ASP A 696 12.86 -36.78 39.08
C ASP A 696 13.65 -35.58 39.64
N ALA A 697 13.87 -34.55 38.81
CA ALA A 697 14.54 -33.32 39.21
C ALA A 697 13.78 -32.49 40.26
N LEU A 698 12.47 -32.71 40.49
CA LEU A 698 11.71 -32.00 41.52
C LEU A 698 12.28 -32.20 42.93
N ARG A 699 13.01 -33.30 43.15
CA ARG A 699 13.64 -33.65 44.44
C ARG A 699 14.90 -32.82 44.73
N GLU A 700 15.42 -32.09 43.75
CA GLU A 700 16.61 -31.26 43.88
C GLU A 700 16.36 -29.97 44.68
N LYS A 701 17.37 -29.53 45.43
CA LYS A 701 17.36 -28.22 46.13
C LYS A 701 17.36 -27.06 45.11
N GLU A 702 17.01 -25.85 45.54
CA GLU A 702 16.83 -24.69 44.64
C GLU A 702 17.99 -24.43 43.67
N GLY A 703 19.24 -24.59 44.12
CA GLY A 703 20.43 -24.43 43.26
C GLY A 703 20.68 -25.55 42.24
N GLY A 704 20.18 -26.77 42.49
CA GLY A 704 20.33 -27.92 41.60
C GLY A 704 19.26 -27.99 40.50
N TRP A 705 18.04 -27.55 40.82
CA TRP A 705 16.91 -27.53 39.89
C TRP A 705 17.20 -26.75 38.59
N GLU A 706 17.74 -25.54 38.71
CA GLU A 706 18.03 -24.71 37.54
C GLU A 706 19.00 -25.41 36.59
N GLN A 707 20.07 -26.00 37.15
CA GLN A 707 21.06 -26.73 36.37
C GLN A 707 20.46 -27.97 35.71
N ALA A 708 19.64 -28.74 36.44
CA ALA A 708 18.94 -29.91 35.92
C ALA A 708 18.01 -29.53 34.75
N VAL A 709 17.18 -28.48 34.91
CA VAL A 709 16.30 -27.99 33.84
C VAL A 709 17.09 -27.55 32.61
N VAL A 710 18.21 -26.84 32.78
CA VAL A 710 19.07 -26.43 31.66
C VAL A 710 19.67 -27.64 30.92
N GLN A 711 20.11 -28.67 31.65
CA GLN A 711 20.63 -29.90 31.05
C GLN A 711 19.53 -30.66 30.27
N ILE A 712 18.35 -30.82 30.88
CA ILE A 712 17.18 -31.44 30.23
C ILE A 712 16.76 -30.64 29.00
N HIS A 713 16.75 -29.30 29.08
CA HIS A 713 16.47 -28.44 27.94
C HIS A 713 17.47 -28.65 26.79
N ARG A 714 18.78 -28.78 27.06
CA ARG A 714 19.79 -29.04 26.02
C ARG A 714 19.56 -30.39 25.32
N LYS A 715 19.21 -31.44 26.08
CA LYS A 715 18.81 -32.75 25.53
C LYS A 715 17.57 -32.62 24.62
N ALA A 716 16.55 -31.90 25.08
CA ALA A 716 15.34 -31.62 24.30
C ALA A 716 15.62 -30.79 23.03
N GLU A 717 16.50 -29.80 23.14
CA GLU A 717 16.89 -28.92 22.04
C GLU A 717 17.52 -29.69 20.87
N GLU A 718 18.36 -30.70 21.15
CA GLU A 718 18.97 -31.53 20.10
C GLU A 718 17.90 -32.30 19.30
N HIS A 719 16.94 -32.93 20.00
CA HIS A 719 15.82 -33.64 19.36
C HIS A 719 14.98 -32.69 18.51
N VAL A 720 14.54 -31.56 19.08
CA VAL A 720 13.75 -30.55 18.36
C VAL A 720 14.55 -29.98 17.19
N GLY A 721 15.87 -29.83 17.32
CA GLY A 721 16.75 -29.42 16.23
C GLY A 721 16.72 -30.36 15.03
N LYS A 722 16.76 -31.68 15.27
CA LYS A 722 16.61 -32.71 14.23
C LYS A 722 15.24 -32.64 13.56
N VAL A 723 14.17 -32.43 14.33
CA VAL A 723 12.80 -32.25 13.82
C VAL A 723 12.71 -31.00 12.93
N VAL A 724 13.26 -29.86 13.37
CA VAL A 724 13.30 -28.61 12.59
C VAL A 724 14.09 -28.80 11.29
N GLN A 725 15.24 -29.47 11.36
CA GLN A 725 16.07 -29.76 10.18
C GLN A 725 15.33 -30.62 9.16
N ALA A 726 14.69 -31.71 9.60
CA ALA A 726 13.90 -32.59 8.74
C ALA A 726 12.73 -31.85 8.08
N TRP A 727 12.02 -31.01 8.84
CA TRP A 727 10.94 -30.18 8.31
C TRP A 727 11.44 -29.16 7.29
N ARG A 728 12.59 -28.52 7.52
CA ARG A 728 13.17 -27.54 6.58
C ARG A 728 13.48 -28.16 5.22
N LYS A 729 13.96 -29.41 5.16
CA LYS A 729 14.21 -30.14 3.90
C LYS A 729 12.95 -30.33 3.05
N ARG A 730 11.76 -30.33 3.65
CA ARG A 730 10.48 -30.37 2.91
C ARG A 730 10.19 -29.11 2.10
N PHE A 731 11.02 -28.08 2.18
CA PHE A 731 10.89 -26.85 1.38
C PHE A 731 11.80 -26.80 0.16
N ASP A 732 12.50 -27.90 -0.13
CA ASP A 732 13.23 -28.05 -1.38
C ASP A 732 12.27 -27.98 -2.58
N ALA A 733 12.79 -27.54 -3.73
CA ALA A 733 11.96 -27.14 -4.87
C ALA A 733 11.06 -28.27 -5.38
N ASP A 734 11.56 -29.50 -5.43
CA ASP A 734 10.84 -30.67 -5.94
C ASP A 734 9.67 -31.08 -5.03
N GLU A 735 9.80 -30.91 -3.72
CA GLU A 735 8.76 -31.23 -2.71
C GLU A 735 7.58 -30.25 -2.74
N ARG A 736 7.74 -29.04 -3.33
CA ARG A 736 6.66 -28.02 -3.43
C ARG A 736 6.09 -27.87 -4.85
N LYS A 737 6.67 -28.55 -5.83
CA LYS A 737 6.26 -28.46 -7.24
C LYS A 737 4.81 -28.92 -7.42
N GLY A 738 4.02 -28.15 -8.16
CA GLY A 738 2.59 -28.43 -8.41
C GLY A 738 1.65 -28.19 -7.22
N ILE A 739 2.16 -27.84 -6.03
CA ILE A 739 1.33 -27.68 -4.83
C ILE A 739 0.94 -26.22 -4.59
N ALA A 740 1.91 -25.31 -4.67
CA ALA A 740 1.74 -23.95 -4.13
C ALA A 740 1.24 -22.94 -5.18
N GLY A 741 1.85 -22.97 -6.38
CA GLY A 741 1.65 -21.95 -7.41
C GLY A 741 1.93 -20.53 -6.90
N LEU A 742 1.21 -19.55 -7.46
CA LEU A 742 1.24 -18.14 -7.05
C LEU A 742 0.14 -17.81 -6.04
N SER A 743 -0.48 -18.81 -5.43
CA SER A 743 -1.59 -18.64 -4.49
C SER A 743 -1.17 -17.94 -3.20
N MET A 744 -2.14 -17.33 -2.50
CA MET A 744 -1.88 -16.72 -1.19
C MET A 744 -1.43 -17.74 -0.13
N TRP A 745 -1.89 -18.98 -0.26
CA TRP A 745 -1.41 -20.09 0.57
C TRP A 745 0.11 -20.28 0.47
N SER A 746 0.70 -20.17 -0.74
CA SER A 746 2.15 -20.28 -0.96
C SER A 746 2.92 -19.23 -0.16
N ILE A 747 2.46 -17.98 -0.22
CA ILE A 747 3.04 -16.84 0.50
C ILE A 747 2.88 -17.02 2.02
N GLU A 748 1.73 -17.50 2.48
CA GLU A 748 1.48 -17.77 3.90
C GLU A 748 2.35 -18.91 4.46
N GLU A 749 2.57 -19.96 3.68
CA GLU A 749 3.45 -21.08 4.07
C GLU A 749 4.91 -20.60 4.18
N LEU A 750 5.41 -19.83 3.20
CA LEU A 750 6.78 -19.29 3.22
C LEU A 750 6.99 -18.26 4.34
N ASP A 751 6.01 -17.37 4.58
CA ASP A 751 6.03 -16.42 5.70
C ASP A 751 6.03 -17.15 7.05
N SER A 752 5.23 -18.21 7.15
CA SER A 752 5.21 -19.08 8.32
C SER A 752 6.53 -19.81 8.54
N LEU A 753 7.16 -20.30 7.48
CA LEU A 753 8.50 -20.89 7.52
C LEU A 753 9.49 -19.89 8.12
N ARG A 754 9.54 -18.67 7.58
CA ARG A 754 10.44 -17.63 8.04
C ARG A 754 10.21 -17.29 9.52
N LYS A 755 8.95 -17.12 9.93
CA LYS A 755 8.59 -16.82 11.34
C LYS A 755 9.04 -17.94 12.28
N LEU A 756 8.89 -19.19 11.88
CA LEU A 756 9.28 -20.33 12.71
C LEU A 756 10.80 -20.46 12.81
N LEU A 757 11.54 -20.22 11.72
CA LEU A 757 13.00 -20.18 11.74
C LEU A 757 13.53 -19.04 12.60
N ILE A 758 12.91 -17.86 12.56
CA ILE A 758 13.25 -16.74 13.47
C ILE A 758 12.99 -17.14 14.93
N SER A 759 11.83 -17.74 15.22
CA SER A 759 11.51 -18.21 16.56
C SER A 759 12.49 -19.27 17.06
N TRP A 760 12.93 -20.17 16.18
CA TRP A 760 13.95 -21.16 16.49
C TRP A 760 15.30 -20.51 16.77
N SER A 761 15.78 -19.62 15.88
CA SER A 761 17.08 -18.95 16.03
C SER A 761 17.15 -18.02 17.25
N ARG A 762 16.03 -17.41 17.65
CA ARG A 762 15.93 -16.49 18.80
C ARG A 762 15.45 -17.16 20.09
N ARG A 763 15.35 -18.49 20.13
CA ARG A 763 15.01 -19.17 21.39
C ARG A 763 16.06 -18.85 22.45
N THR A 764 15.64 -18.80 23.70
CA THR A 764 16.60 -18.69 24.80
C THR A 764 17.23 -20.05 25.12
N ARG A 765 18.51 -20.05 25.50
CA ARG A 765 19.19 -21.23 26.05
C ARG A 765 19.46 -21.09 27.54
N ASN A 766 19.40 -19.86 28.05
CA ASN A 766 19.60 -19.54 29.44
C ASN A 766 18.28 -19.00 30.05
N PRO A 767 17.98 -19.30 31.32
CA PRO A 767 16.78 -18.78 31.96
C PRO A 767 16.75 -17.24 31.92
N GLN A 768 15.59 -16.66 31.61
CA GLN A 768 15.31 -15.20 31.56
C GLN A 768 16.13 -14.36 30.55
N GLU A 769 17.00 -14.96 29.74
CA GLU A 769 17.72 -14.25 28.67
C GLU A 769 16.77 -13.85 27.53
N ILE A 770 16.83 -12.58 27.11
CA ILE A 770 16.11 -12.08 25.94
C ILE A 770 17.02 -12.05 24.72
N ASN A 771 16.77 -12.96 23.80
CA ASN A 771 17.45 -12.97 22.51
C ASN A 771 16.74 -12.05 21.50
N ARG A 772 17.40 -10.93 21.19
CA ARG A 772 17.05 -10.02 20.09
C ARG A 772 18.13 -10.12 19.02
N PHE A 773 17.75 -9.90 17.77
CA PHE A 773 18.76 -9.68 16.75
C PHE A 773 19.40 -8.31 16.99
N GLU A 774 20.70 -8.22 16.78
CA GLU A 774 21.41 -6.94 16.80
C GLU A 774 20.83 -5.96 15.78
N GLN A 775 20.98 -4.67 16.05
CA GLN A 775 20.53 -3.63 15.14
C GLN A 775 21.25 -3.78 13.78
N GLY A 776 20.47 -3.81 12.70
CA GLY A 776 21.00 -4.03 11.33
C GLY A 776 21.04 -5.50 10.88
N HIS A 777 20.82 -6.48 11.77
CA HIS A 777 20.84 -7.89 11.37
C HIS A 777 19.58 -8.30 10.60
N THR A 778 19.73 -8.70 9.33
CA THR A 778 18.65 -9.23 8.50
C THR A 778 18.59 -10.76 8.53
N SER A 779 17.68 -11.32 9.32
CA SER A 779 17.53 -12.77 9.42
C SER A 779 16.87 -13.39 8.17
N HIS A 780 17.49 -14.47 7.66
CA HIS A 780 17.01 -15.30 6.54
C HIS A 780 16.73 -14.48 5.26
N GLN A 781 17.65 -13.58 4.88
CA GLN A 781 17.48 -12.64 3.77
C GLN A 781 17.07 -13.31 2.44
N ARG A 782 17.71 -14.42 2.05
CA ARG A 782 17.36 -15.16 0.81
C ARG A 782 15.89 -15.58 0.78
N LEU A 783 15.35 -16.08 1.90
CA LEU A 783 13.94 -16.48 2.00
C LEU A 783 13.01 -15.25 1.94
N LEU A 784 13.40 -14.15 2.58
CA LEU A 784 12.65 -12.90 2.52
C LEU A 784 12.57 -12.35 1.09
N THR A 785 13.70 -12.31 0.37
CA THR A 785 13.76 -11.92 -1.04
C THR A 785 12.90 -12.85 -1.90
N HIS A 786 12.95 -14.17 -1.67
CA HIS A 786 12.09 -15.11 -2.39
C HIS A 786 10.59 -14.84 -2.15
N ILE A 787 10.17 -14.58 -0.90
CA ILE A 787 8.78 -14.21 -0.57
C ILE A 787 8.36 -12.93 -1.31
N GLN A 788 9.23 -11.92 -1.35
CA GLN A 788 8.96 -10.67 -2.07
C GLN A 788 8.82 -10.90 -3.58
N ASN A 789 9.71 -11.71 -4.17
CA ASN A 789 9.64 -12.05 -5.59
C ASN A 789 8.35 -12.80 -5.95
N VAL A 790 7.91 -13.75 -5.11
CA VAL A 790 6.63 -14.47 -5.31
C VAL A 790 5.45 -13.51 -5.23
N LYS A 791 5.47 -12.55 -4.29
CA LYS A 791 4.43 -11.51 -4.19
C LYS A 791 4.41 -10.60 -5.43
N GLU A 792 5.57 -10.19 -5.90
CA GLU A 792 5.70 -9.33 -7.09
C GLU A 792 5.24 -10.05 -8.36
N ASP A 793 5.62 -11.32 -8.53
CA ASP A 793 5.17 -12.14 -9.67
C ASP A 793 3.66 -12.36 -9.63
N ARG A 794 3.09 -12.72 -8.46
CA ARG A 794 1.63 -12.80 -8.27
C ARG A 794 0.94 -11.51 -8.71
N LEU A 795 1.45 -10.35 -8.27
CA LEU A 795 0.90 -9.03 -8.60
C LEU A 795 0.94 -8.76 -10.12
N LYS A 796 2.07 -9.01 -10.76
CA LYS A 796 2.26 -8.81 -12.21
C LYS A 796 1.36 -9.73 -13.03
N GLN A 797 1.29 -11.02 -12.69
CA GLN A 797 0.47 -12.01 -13.37
C GLN A 797 -1.03 -11.75 -13.19
N LEU A 798 -1.47 -11.34 -11.98
CA LEU A 798 -2.86 -10.93 -11.76
C LEU A 798 -3.23 -9.73 -12.62
N SER A 799 -2.38 -8.71 -12.61
CA SER A 799 -2.62 -7.49 -13.39
C SER A 799 -2.70 -7.80 -14.89
N HIS A 800 -1.81 -8.68 -15.39
CA HIS A 800 -1.84 -9.15 -16.77
C HIS A 800 -3.12 -9.93 -17.08
N ALA A 801 -3.52 -10.88 -16.23
CA ALA A 801 -4.75 -11.66 -16.42
C ALA A 801 -6.00 -10.76 -16.44
N ILE A 802 -6.02 -9.70 -15.63
CA ILE A 802 -7.07 -8.68 -15.63
C ILE A 802 -7.09 -7.93 -16.96
N VAL A 803 -5.95 -7.41 -17.43
CA VAL A 803 -5.87 -6.64 -18.69
C VAL A 803 -6.22 -7.52 -19.89
N MET A 804 -5.70 -8.75 -19.98
CA MET A 804 -6.05 -9.69 -21.06
C MET A 804 -7.53 -10.04 -21.06
N THR A 805 -8.11 -10.23 -19.87
CA THR A 805 -9.56 -10.43 -19.72
C THR A 805 -10.35 -9.21 -20.19
N ALA A 806 -9.91 -8.01 -19.84
CA ALA A 806 -10.50 -6.74 -20.27
C ALA A 806 -10.45 -6.62 -21.78
N LEU A 807 -9.33 -6.98 -22.41
CA LEU A 807 -9.15 -7.02 -23.86
C LEU A 807 -9.97 -8.11 -24.56
N GLY A 808 -10.68 -8.97 -23.81
CA GLY A 808 -11.52 -10.03 -24.37
C GLY A 808 -10.78 -11.30 -24.76
N TYR A 809 -9.54 -11.47 -24.29
CA TYR A 809 -8.72 -12.65 -24.56
C TYR A 809 -8.96 -13.75 -23.53
N VAL A 810 -8.78 -15.00 -23.97
CA VAL A 810 -8.78 -16.20 -23.13
C VAL A 810 -7.50 -16.98 -23.38
N TYR A 811 -6.93 -17.53 -22.31
CA TYR A 811 -5.74 -18.37 -22.42
C TYR A 811 -6.12 -19.81 -22.77
N ASP A 812 -5.57 -20.33 -23.86
CA ASP A 812 -5.66 -21.75 -24.21
C ASP A 812 -4.51 -22.50 -23.52
N GLU A 813 -4.82 -23.28 -22.49
CA GLU A 813 -3.81 -24.05 -21.76
C GLU A 813 -3.14 -25.16 -22.60
N LYS A 814 -3.80 -25.66 -23.65
CA LYS A 814 -3.23 -26.69 -24.52
C LYS A 814 -2.24 -26.10 -25.52
N LYS A 815 -2.57 -24.95 -26.09
CA LYS A 815 -1.71 -24.23 -27.05
C LYS A 815 -0.68 -23.35 -26.36
N LEU A 816 -0.86 -23.05 -25.07
CA LEU A 816 -0.06 -22.12 -24.27
C LEU A 816 -0.05 -20.69 -24.84
N GLU A 817 -1.20 -20.27 -25.38
CA GLU A 817 -1.36 -19.02 -26.12
C GLU A 817 -2.66 -18.31 -25.75
N TRP A 818 -2.65 -16.98 -25.86
CA TRP A 818 -3.83 -16.15 -25.71
C TRP A 818 -4.52 -15.97 -27.06
N PHE A 819 -5.85 -16.04 -27.10
CA PHE A 819 -6.62 -15.75 -28.30
C PHE A 819 -7.80 -14.85 -27.97
N ALA A 820 -8.13 -13.94 -28.91
CA ALA A 820 -9.27 -13.05 -28.80
C ALA A 820 -10.57 -13.85 -28.96
N LYS A 821 -11.42 -13.83 -27.94
CA LYS A 821 -12.72 -14.54 -27.94
C LYS A 821 -13.90 -13.59 -27.81
N TYR A 822 -13.72 -12.49 -27.09
CA TYR A 822 -14.78 -11.54 -26.76
C TYR A 822 -14.37 -10.12 -27.16
N PRO A 823 -15.32 -9.18 -27.25
CA PRO A 823 -15.02 -7.76 -27.33
C PRO A 823 -14.33 -7.25 -26.05
N ALA A 824 -13.45 -6.27 -26.22
CA ALA A 824 -12.67 -5.59 -25.19
C ALA A 824 -13.50 -4.55 -24.42
N CYS A 825 -13.16 -4.32 -23.16
CA CYS A 825 -13.76 -3.30 -22.30
C CYS A 825 -12.89 -2.04 -22.30
N GLN A 826 -13.53 -0.89 -22.48
CA GLN A 826 -12.84 0.42 -22.44
C GLN A 826 -12.52 0.85 -21.00
N VAL A 827 -13.27 0.34 -20.01
CA VAL A 827 -13.13 0.71 -18.60
C VAL A 827 -12.99 -0.52 -17.70
N ILE A 828 -12.07 -0.44 -16.75
CA ILE A 828 -11.92 -1.37 -15.63
C ILE A 828 -12.22 -0.64 -14.32
N LEU A 829 -13.21 -1.12 -13.56
CA LEU A 829 -13.61 -0.57 -12.27
C LEU A 829 -13.17 -1.48 -11.14
N PHE A 830 -12.42 -0.95 -10.19
CA PHE A 830 -12.08 -1.62 -8.94
C PHE A 830 -12.98 -1.15 -7.80
N GLU A 831 -13.13 -1.99 -6.79
CA GLU A 831 -13.56 -1.55 -5.47
C GLU A 831 -12.57 -0.53 -4.88
N ASN A 832 -13.08 0.60 -4.40
CA ASN A 832 -12.26 1.57 -3.69
C ASN A 832 -11.89 1.04 -2.30
N LEU A 833 -10.69 0.48 -2.20
CA LEU A 833 -10.10 -0.04 -0.97
C LEU A 833 -8.95 0.84 -0.45
N SER A 834 -8.89 2.11 -0.85
CA SER A 834 -7.85 3.06 -0.43
C SER A 834 -7.78 3.23 1.09
N GLN A 835 -8.93 3.15 1.76
CA GLN A 835 -9.12 3.24 3.21
C GLN A 835 -8.93 1.90 3.95
N TYR A 836 -8.89 0.77 3.24
CA TYR A 836 -8.76 -0.55 3.86
C TYR A 836 -7.28 -0.92 4.10
N ARG A 837 -6.68 -0.30 5.13
CA ARG A 837 -5.24 -0.41 5.45
C ARG A 837 -4.97 -1.21 6.71
N SER A 838 -3.72 -1.64 6.88
CA SER A 838 -3.28 -2.14 8.17
C SER A 838 -3.37 -1.03 9.21
N ASN A 839 -4.06 -1.28 10.32
CA ASN A 839 -4.27 -0.33 11.42
C ASN A 839 -4.12 -1.11 12.74
N MET A 840 -3.55 -0.49 13.77
CA MET A 840 -3.45 -1.04 15.13
C MET A 840 -4.80 -1.46 15.72
N ASP A 841 -5.90 -0.85 15.27
CA ASP A 841 -7.26 -1.23 15.65
C ASP A 841 -7.66 -2.58 15.06
N ARG A 842 -7.16 -2.96 13.90
CA ARG A 842 -7.47 -4.25 13.28
C ARG A 842 -6.73 -5.38 14.00
N SER A 843 -7.26 -6.59 13.87
CA SER A 843 -6.57 -7.75 14.46
C SER A 843 -5.20 -7.94 13.79
N THR A 844 -4.20 -8.44 14.54
CA THR A 844 -2.86 -8.71 13.99
C THR A 844 -2.91 -9.68 12.80
N LYS A 845 -3.87 -10.61 12.82
CA LYS A 845 -4.13 -11.54 11.71
C LYS A 845 -4.59 -10.79 10.45
N GLU A 846 -5.58 -9.91 10.58
CA GLU A 846 -6.11 -9.10 9.49
C GLU A 846 -5.04 -8.18 8.89
N ASN A 847 -4.27 -7.49 9.73
CA ASN A 847 -3.15 -6.66 9.25
C ASN A 847 -2.11 -7.49 8.48
N SER A 848 -1.74 -8.66 8.98
CA SER A 848 -0.81 -9.56 8.28
C SER A 848 -1.37 -10.01 6.93
N THR A 849 -2.67 -10.18 6.79
CA THR A 849 -3.33 -10.53 5.53
C THR A 849 -3.29 -9.36 4.55
N LEU A 850 -3.62 -8.14 4.98
CA LEU A 850 -3.56 -6.93 4.14
C LEU A 850 -2.15 -6.69 3.58
N MET A 851 -1.11 -6.83 4.42
CA MET A 851 0.29 -6.72 3.99
C MET A 851 0.72 -7.80 2.99
N LYS A 852 0.08 -8.96 2.99
CA LYS A 852 0.35 -10.03 2.02
C LYS A 852 -0.43 -9.83 0.72
N TRP A 853 -1.63 -9.26 0.81
CA TRP A 853 -2.52 -9.02 -0.32
C TRP A 853 -2.01 -7.94 -1.25
N ALA A 854 -1.46 -6.84 -0.70
CA ALA A 854 -0.93 -5.71 -1.46
C ALA A 854 -1.94 -5.15 -2.49
N HIS A 855 -3.23 -5.11 -2.12
CA HIS A 855 -4.35 -4.80 -3.01
C HIS A 855 -4.23 -3.46 -3.73
N ARG A 856 -3.68 -2.43 -3.07
CA ARG A 856 -3.48 -1.09 -3.65
C ARG A 856 -2.53 -1.06 -4.85
N SER A 857 -1.60 -2.02 -4.92
CA SER A 857 -0.67 -2.10 -6.05
C SER A 857 -1.34 -2.66 -7.30
N ILE A 858 -2.42 -3.44 -7.17
CA ILE A 858 -3.07 -4.11 -8.30
C ILE A 858 -3.65 -3.08 -9.30
N PRO A 859 -4.50 -2.10 -8.90
CA PRO A 859 -5.01 -1.10 -9.85
C PRO A 859 -3.90 -0.30 -10.53
N LYS A 860 -2.80 0.00 -9.82
CA LYS A 860 -1.66 0.72 -10.40
C LYS A 860 -0.97 -0.08 -11.50
N TYR A 861 -0.70 -1.37 -11.25
CA TYR A 861 -0.08 -2.24 -12.26
C TYR A 861 -1.03 -2.51 -13.42
N VAL A 862 -2.34 -2.63 -13.16
CA VAL A 862 -3.35 -2.74 -14.22
C VAL A 862 -3.39 -1.48 -15.06
N HIS A 863 -3.43 -0.28 -14.48
CA HIS A 863 -3.35 0.97 -15.23
C HIS A 863 -2.09 1.04 -16.10
N MET A 864 -0.92 0.72 -15.53
CA MET A 864 0.34 0.67 -16.30
C MET A 864 0.30 -0.36 -17.43
N GLN A 865 -0.35 -1.51 -17.26
CA GLN A 865 -0.42 -2.52 -18.34
C GLN A 865 -1.51 -2.20 -19.38
N ALA A 866 -2.55 -1.47 -18.99
CA ALA A 866 -3.69 -1.15 -19.85
C ALA A 866 -3.49 0.15 -20.65
N GLU A 867 -2.62 1.06 -20.18
CA GLU A 867 -2.25 2.32 -20.84
C GLU A 867 -1.92 2.20 -22.34
N PRO A 868 -1.13 1.21 -22.82
CA PRO A 868 -0.82 1.06 -24.24
C PRO A 868 -2.06 0.87 -25.12
N TYR A 869 -3.11 0.27 -24.58
CA TYR A 869 -4.36 -0.03 -25.28
C TYR A 869 -5.39 1.10 -25.12
N GLY A 870 -5.11 2.11 -24.29
CA GLY A 870 -6.04 3.17 -23.96
C GLY A 870 -7.09 2.82 -22.91
N ILE A 871 -7.13 1.61 -22.36
CA ILE A 871 -8.13 1.23 -21.35
C ILE A 871 -8.01 2.12 -20.10
N GLN A 872 -9.13 2.68 -19.65
CA GLN A 872 -9.20 3.51 -18.45
C GLN A 872 -9.48 2.69 -17.20
N VAL A 873 -8.90 3.09 -16.07
CA VAL A 873 -9.09 2.44 -14.78
C VAL A 873 -9.80 3.40 -13.83
N GLY A 874 -10.80 2.91 -13.09
CA GLY A 874 -11.58 3.68 -12.12
C GLY A 874 -11.78 2.95 -10.82
N ASP A 875 -12.22 3.70 -9.80
CA ASP A 875 -12.57 3.17 -8.49
C ASP A 875 -14.04 3.47 -8.19
N VAL A 876 -14.75 2.50 -7.61
CA VAL A 876 -16.14 2.65 -7.19
C VAL A 876 -16.25 2.36 -5.69
N ARG A 877 -17.01 3.18 -4.96
CA ARG A 877 -17.25 2.98 -3.52
C ARG A 877 -17.78 1.57 -3.28
N ALA A 878 -17.11 0.81 -2.41
CA ALA A 878 -17.38 -0.63 -2.21
C ALA A 878 -18.06 -0.95 -0.87
N GLU A 879 -18.33 0.03 -0.01
CA GLU A 879 -19.03 -0.19 1.27
C GLU A 879 -20.31 -1.01 1.09
N TYR A 880 -20.45 -2.11 1.83
CA TYR A 880 -21.60 -3.02 1.78
C TYR A 880 -21.85 -3.71 0.41
N SER A 881 -20.92 -3.66 -0.56
CA SER A 881 -21.08 -4.30 -1.88
C SER A 881 -21.35 -5.81 -1.79
N SER A 882 -20.80 -6.47 -0.77
CA SER A 882 -20.97 -7.91 -0.51
C SER A 882 -22.11 -8.25 0.45
N ARG A 883 -22.90 -7.24 0.88
CA ARG A 883 -24.02 -7.40 1.84
C ARG A 883 -25.39 -7.11 1.24
N PHE A 884 -25.44 -6.64 -0.01
CA PHE A 884 -26.67 -6.39 -0.75
C PHE A 884 -26.65 -7.15 -2.07
N HIS A 885 -27.82 -7.63 -2.49
CA HIS A 885 -28.01 -8.33 -3.74
C HIS A 885 -27.93 -7.35 -4.91
N ALA A 886 -26.98 -7.55 -5.83
CA ALA A 886 -26.74 -6.62 -6.93
C ALA A 886 -27.98 -6.39 -7.81
N LYS A 887 -28.77 -7.44 -8.10
CA LYS A 887 -29.96 -7.34 -8.96
C LYS A 887 -31.11 -6.57 -8.33
N THR A 888 -31.35 -6.75 -7.03
CA THR A 888 -32.60 -6.29 -6.38
C THR A 888 -32.40 -5.20 -5.34
N GLY A 889 -31.18 -5.04 -4.80
CA GLY A 889 -30.94 -4.20 -3.64
C GLY A 889 -31.33 -4.85 -2.30
N THR A 890 -31.76 -6.11 -2.28
CA THR A 890 -32.14 -6.79 -1.03
C THR A 890 -30.91 -7.07 -0.13
N PRO A 891 -30.95 -6.80 1.18
CA PRO A 891 -29.87 -7.15 2.10
C PRO A 891 -29.70 -8.67 2.24
N GLY A 892 -28.52 -9.11 2.64
CA GLY A 892 -28.22 -10.53 2.83
C GLY A 892 -27.02 -10.80 3.73
N ILE A 893 -26.68 -12.07 3.85
CA ILE A 893 -25.56 -12.56 4.66
C ILE A 893 -24.62 -13.42 3.83
N ARG A 894 -23.36 -13.51 4.25
CA ARG A 894 -22.43 -14.49 3.69
C ARG A 894 -22.58 -15.85 4.35
N CYS A 895 -22.40 -16.88 3.56
CA CYS A 895 -22.52 -18.28 3.94
C CYS A 895 -21.38 -19.09 3.36
N LYS A 896 -21.10 -20.22 3.99
CA LYS A 896 -20.06 -21.16 3.60
C LYS A 896 -20.65 -22.55 3.47
N MET A 897 -20.14 -23.30 2.50
CA MET A 897 -20.42 -24.72 2.39
C MET A 897 -19.45 -25.52 3.27
N VAL A 898 -20.01 -26.33 4.17
CA VAL A 898 -19.26 -27.20 5.09
C VAL A 898 -18.52 -28.27 4.30
N LYS A 899 -17.21 -28.39 4.54
CA LYS A 899 -16.37 -29.41 3.90
C LYS A 899 -16.16 -30.58 4.85
N GLY A 900 -16.00 -31.80 4.34
CA GLY A 900 -15.84 -32.99 5.20
C GLY A 900 -14.67 -32.94 6.18
N GLN A 901 -13.58 -32.29 5.81
CA GLN A 901 -12.43 -32.07 6.71
C GLN A 901 -12.75 -31.14 7.90
N GLU A 902 -13.76 -30.29 7.78
CA GLU A 902 -14.19 -29.41 8.87
C GLU A 902 -15.02 -30.15 9.92
N LEU A 903 -15.48 -31.35 9.59
CA LEU A 903 -16.21 -32.25 10.48
C LEU A 903 -15.28 -33.19 11.24
N GLN A 904 -13.98 -32.92 11.26
CA GLN A 904 -12.96 -33.76 11.90
C GLN A 904 -12.10 -32.98 12.91
N GLY A 905 -11.85 -33.62 14.06
CA GLY A 905 -10.94 -33.15 15.11
C GLY A 905 -11.16 -31.70 15.52
N LYS A 906 -10.06 -30.95 15.66
CA LYS A 906 -10.08 -29.55 16.12
C LYS A 906 -10.80 -28.58 15.19
N ARG A 907 -10.93 -28.90 13.90
CA ARG A 907 -11.69 -28.06 12.94
C ARG A 907 -13.18 -28.13 13.28
N PHE A 908 -13.69 -29.31 13.62
CA PHE A 908 -15.06 -29.50 14.07
C PHE A 908 -15.35 -28.80 15.39
N GLU A 909 -14.46 -28.95 16.39
CA GLU A 909 -14.63 -28.24 17.66
C GLU A 909 -14.74 -26.72 17.50
N ASN A 910 -13.94 -26.14 16.60
CA ASN A 910 -14.00 -24.71 16.32
C ASN A 910 -15.29 -24.31 15.59
N LEU A 911 -15.73 -25.13 14.63
CA LEU A 911 -16.99 -24.93 13.93
C LEU A 911 -18.17 -25.00 14.90
N GLN A 912 -18.20 -26.02 15.77
CA GLN A 912 -19.20 -26.20 16.80
C GLN A 912 -19.26 -25.00 17.74
N LYS A 913 -18.12 -24.63 18.33
CA LYS A 913 -18.03 -23.47 19.23
C LYS A 913 -18.56 -22.21 18.56
N ARG A 914 -18.24 -22.00 17.29
CA ARG A 914 -18.71 -20.84 16.53
C ARG A 914 -20.23 -20.86 16.34
N LEU A 915 -20.77 -21.91 15.72
CA LEU A 915 -22.21 -22.00 15.39
C LEU A 915 -23.11 -21.95 16.63
N VAL A 916 -22.65 -22.53 17.75
CA VAL A 916 -23.35 -22.47 19.05
C VAL A 916 -23.26 -21.07 19.66
N SER A 917 -22.07 -20.45 19.66
CA SER A 917 -21.89 -19.09 20.18
C SER A 917 -22.69 -18.04 19.41
N GLU A 918 -22.90 -18.25 18.11
CA GLU A 918 -23.75 -17.42 17.26
C GLU A 918 -25.25 -17.72 17.40
N GLN A 919 -25.65 -18.66 18.27
CA GLN A 919 -27.02 -19.12 18.46
C GLN A 919 -27.69 -19.61 17.17
N PHE A 920 -26.88 -20.13 16.23
CA PHE A 920 -27.38 -20.67 14.98
C PHE A 920 -27.89 -22.11 15.16
N LEU A 921 -27.08 -23.00 15.73
CA LEU A 921 -27.44 -24.40 16.02
C LEU A 921 -27.10 -24.76 17.47
N THR A 922 -27.80 -25.75 18.03
CA THR A 922 -27.43 -26.38 19.31
C THR A 922 -26.25 -27.34 19.15
N GLU A 923 -25.58 -27.73 20.23
CA GLU A 923 -24.47 -28.70 20.18
C GLU A 923 -24.88 -30.03 19.51
N GLU A 924 -26.08 -30.53 19.80
CA GLU A 924 -26.61 -31.74 19.18
C GLU A 924 -26.89 -31.57 17.69
N GLN A 925 -27.43 -30.41 17.29
CA GLN A 925 -27.68 -30.12 15.88
C GLN A 925 -26.37 -30.00 15.08
N VAL A 926 -25.30 -29.46 15.66
CA VAL A 926 -24.00 -29.37 14.99
C VAL A 926 -23.44 -30.76 14.67
N LYS A 927 -23.64 -31.75 15.54
CA LYS A 927 -23.19 -33.14 15.29
C LYS A 927 -23.87 -33.78 14.07
N GLN A 928 -25.01 -33.25 13.62
CA GLN A 928 -25.74 -33.74 12.46
C GLN A 928 -25.26 -33.11 11.13
N LEU A 929 -24.34 -32.15 11.16
CA LEU A 929 -23.81 -31.51 9.95
C LEU A 929 -23.13 -32.51 9.02
N ARG A 930 -23.38 -32.37 7.72
CA ARG A 930 -22.79 -33.18 6.65
C ARG A 930 -21.99 -32.31 5.68
N PRO A 931 -21.00 -32.90 4.97
CA PRO A 931 -20.35 -32.20 3.88
C PRO A 931 -21.39 -31.71 2.85
N GLY A 932 -21.30 -30.45 2.44
CA GLY A 932 -22.24 -29.81 1.53
C GLY A 932 -23.33 -28.98 2.21
N ASP A 933 -23.52 -29.08 3.53
CA ASP A 933 -24.44 -28.20 4.24
C ASP A 933 -23.96 -26.76 4.23
N ILE A 934 -24.89 -25.81 4.23
CA ILE A 934 -24.60 -24.38 4.18
C ILE A 934 -24.82 -23.78 5.57
N VAL A 935 -23.80 -23.12 6.09
CA VAL A 935 -23.82 -22.45 7.39
C VAL A 935 -23.47 -20.97 7.22
N PRO A 936 -23.98 -20.08 8.09
CA PRO A 936 -23.58 -18.69 8.04
C PRO A 936 -22.09 -18.53 8.34
N ASP A 937 -21.41 -17.66 7.61
CA ASP A 937 -19.99 -17.33 7.78
C ASP A 937 -19.71 -15.99 7.11
N ASP A 938 -19.32 -14.98 7.89
CA ASP A 938 -19.00 -13.62 7.40
C ASP A 938 -17.91 -13.64 6.31
N SER A 939 -17.05 -14.66 6.31
CA SER A 939 -15.98 -14.86 5.33
C SER A 939 -16.33 -15.86 4.23
N GLY A 940 -17.58 -16.31 4.17
CA GLY A 940 -18.10 -17.32 3.25
C GLY A 940 -18.03 -16.90 1.78
N GLU A 941 -18.01 -17.88 0.87
CA GLU A 941 -17.98 -17.70 -0.58
C GLU A 941 -19.36 -17.53 -1.22
N TRP A 942 -20.42 -17.83 -0.47
CA TRP A 942 -21.80 -17.70 -0.90
C TRP A 942 -22.44 -16.47 -0.27
N PHE A 943 -23.29 -15.78 -1.01
CA PHE A 943 -24.16 -14.72 -0.53
C PHE A 943 -25.59 -15.26 -0.56
N MET A 944 -26.29 -15.14 0.57
CA MET A 944 -27.67 -15.56 0.75
C MET A 944 -28.57 -14.35 0.98
N THR A 945 -29.68 -14.30 0.27
CA THR A 945 -30.72 -13.27 0.43
C THR A 945 -32.11 -13.88 0.15
N LEU A 946 -33.13 -13.03 0.17
CA LEU A 946 -34.50 -13.37 -0.24
C LEU A 946 -34.83 -12.67 -1.57
N SER A 947 -35.66 -13.32 -2.39
CA SER A 947 -36.31 -12.72 -3.56
C SER A 947 -37.80 -12.95 -3.53
N ASP A 948 -38.57 -12.01 -4.07
CA ASP A 948 -40.00 -12.23 -4.33
C ASP A 948 -40.14 -13.12 -5.58
N GLY A 949 -40.67 -14.33 -5.38
CA GLY A 949 -40.99 -15.31 -6.42
C GLY A 949 -42.51 -15.51 -6.58
N SER A 950 -42.91 -16.30 -7.57
CA SER A 950 -44.33 -16.57 -7.90
C SER A 950 -45.11 -17.27 -6.78
N GLU A 951 -44.42 -17.97 -5.88
CA GLU A 951 -45.03 -18.68 -4.73
C GLU A 951 -44.68 -18.04 -3.36
N GLY A 952 -44.10 -16.83 -3.36
CA GLY A 952 -43.71 -16.10 -2.14
C GLY A 952 -42.20 -15.83 -2.05
N LYS A 953 -41.69 -15.60 -0.82
CA LYS A 953 -40.28 -15.24 -0.58
C LYS A 953 -39.37 -16.46 -0.63
N GLU A 954 -38.53 -16.54 -1.65
CA GLU A 954 -37.59 -17.63 -1.87
C GLU A 954 -36.17 -17.28 -1.42
N VAL A 955 -35.39 -18.31 -1.07
CA VAL A 955 -33.98 -18.16 -0.69
C VAL A 955 -33.10 -18.26 -1.93
N VAL A 956 -32.28 -17.23 -2.16
CA VAL A 956 -31.33 -17.17 -3.29
C VAL A 956 -29.90 -17.30 -2.77
N PHE A 957 -29.10 -18.13 -3.45
CA PHE A 957 -27.65 -18.25 -3.21
C PHE A 957 -26.86 -17.81 -4.44
N LEU A 958 -25.87 -16.96 -4.24
CA LEU A 958 -25.00 -16.42 -5.29
C LEU A 958 -23.54 -16.53 -4.86
N GLN A 959 -22.60 -16.49 -5.80
CA GLN A 959 -21.19 -16.32 -5.42
C GLN A 959 -20.99 -14.89 -4.92
N ALA A 960 -20.46 -14.75 -3.70
CA ALA A 960 -20.49 -13.49 -2.96
C ALA A 960 -19.60 -12.38 -3.55
N ASP A 961 -18.48 -12.76 -4.18
CA ASP A 961 -17.50 -11.83 -4.77
C ASP A 961 -17.96 -11.37 -6.16
N ILE A 962 -18.63 -12.23 -6.94
CA ILE A 962 -19.32 -11.89 -8.19
C ILE A 962 -20.47 -10.94 -7.91
N ASN A 963 -21.27 -11.20 -6.86
CA ASN A 963 -22.32 -10.27 -6.43
C ASN A 963 -21.73 -8.90 -6.03
N ALA A 964 -20.58 -8.89 -5.36
CA ALA A 964 -19.89 -7.64 -5.03
C ALA A 964 -19.40 -6.90 -6.28
N ALA A 965 -18.77 -7.59 -7.24
CA ALA A 965 -18.37 -7.02 -8.52
C ALA A 965 -19.57 -6.45 -9.31
N GLN A 966 -20.72 -7.13 -9.29
CA GLN A 966 -21.96 -6.66 -9.92
C GLN A 966 -22.57 -5.44 -9.19
N ASN A 967 -22.39 -5.32 -7.88
CA ASN A 967 -22.77 -4.12 -7.14
C ASN A 967 -21.92 -2.90 -7.54
N LEU A 968 -20.64 -3.09 -7.87
CA LEU A 968 -19.81 -1.99 -8.39
C LEU A 968 -20.37 -1.46 -9.72
N GLN A 969 -20.84 -2.35 -10.60
CA GLN A 969 -21.51 -1.98 -11.85
C GLN A 969 -22.79 -1.19 -11.59
N LYS A 970 -23.66 -1.70 -10.70
CA LYS A 970 -24.89 -1.00 -10.29
C LYS A 970 -24.58 0.43 -9.86
N ARG A 971 -23.60 0.60 -8.97
CA ARG A 971 -23.21 1.90 -8.42
C ARG A 971 -22.64 2.86 -9.44
N PHE A 972 -21.85 2.35 -10.40
CA PHE A 972 -21.31 3.16 -11.48
C PHE A 972 -22.42 3.66 -12.39
N TRP A 973 -23.26 2.75 -12.91
CA TRP A 973 -24.33 3.10 -13.86
C TRP A 973 -25.44 3.94 -13.24
N GLN A 974 -25.78 3.72 -11.97
CA GLN A 974 -26.81 4.47 -11.27
C GLN A 974 -26.25 5.68 -10.48
N ARG A 975 -24.98 6.04 -10.65
CA ARG A 975 -24.31 7.16 -9.92
C ARG A 975 -24.52 7.12 -8.39
N TYR A 976 -24.57 5.93 -7.83
CA TYR A 976 -24.83 5.69 -6.40
C TYR A 976 -26.15 6.33 -5.91
N ASN A 977 -27.17 6.45 -6.78
CA ASN A 977 -28.45 7.08 -6.43
C ASN A 977 -29.24 6.31 -5.38
N GLU A 978 -29.12 4.99 -5.35
CA GLU A 978 -29.75 4.16 -4.32
C GLU A 978 -29.13 4.41 -2.94
N LEU A 979 -29.85 5.15 -2.10
CA LEU A 979 -29.49 5.35 -0.70
C LEU A 979 -29.92 4.14 0.14
N PHE A 980 -28.99 3.51 0.85
CA PHE A 980 -29.29 2.42 1.81
C PHE A 980 -28.69 2.67 3.20
N LYS A 981 -27.85 3.71 3.35
CA LYS A 981 -27.19 4.12 4.59
C LYS A 981 -27.17 5.64 4.67
N VAL A 982 -27.54 6.20 5.82
CA VAL A 982 -27.46 7.64 6.10
C VAL A 982 -26.93 7.88 7.51
N SER A 983 -25.91 8.72 7.61
CA SER A 983 -25.35 9.22 8.88
C SER A 983 -26.06 10.49 9.31
N CYS A 984 -26.63 10.51 10.52
CA CYS A 984 -27.45 11.61 11.01
C CYS A 984 -26.96 12.17 12.34
N ARG A 985 -27.14 13.48 12.54
CA ARG A 985 -27.09 14.12 13.85
C ARG A 985 -28.45 14.02 14.54
N VAL A 986 -28.44 13.78 15.83
CA VAL A 986 -29.64 13.74 16.68
C VAL A 986 -29.96 15.15 17.15
N LEU A 987 -31.22 15.56 16.99
CA LEU A 987 -31.76 16.81 17.53
C LEU A 987 -33.00 16.50 18.35
N ILE A 988 -33.00 16.92 19.62
CA ILE A 988 -34.14 16.80 20.51
C ILE A 988 -34.83 18.17 20.59
N ARG A 989 -36.14 18.21 20.34
CA ARG A 989 -36.99 19.39 20.53
C ARG A 989 -38.22 19.00 21.33
N GLY A 990 -38.32 19.48 22.57
CA GLY A 990 -39.35 19.01 23.50
C GLY A 990 -39.13 17.54 23.83
N GLU A 991 -40.17 16.71 23.67
CA GLU A 991 -40.11 15.25 23.85
C GLU A 991 -39.82 14.48 22.55
N GLU A 992 -39.70 15.17 21.41
CA GLU A 992 -39.54 14.55 20.11
C GLU A 992 -38.09 14.54 19.61
N GLU A 993 -37.69 13.41 19.00
CA GLU A 993 -36.37 13.20 18.42
C GLU A 993 -36.43 13.29 16.89
N TYR A 994 -35.56 14.13 16.33
CA TYR A 994 -35.39 14.36 14.90
C TYR A 994 -33.97 14.00 14.47
N LEU A 995 -33.81 13.33 13.33
CA LEU A 995 -32.48 13.03 12.78
C LEU A 995 -32.23 13.81 11.48
N ILE A 996 -31.07 14.47 11.42
CA ILE A 996 -30.68 15.36 10.31
C ILE A 996 -29.48 14.75 9.58
N PRO A 997 -29.54 14.52 8.26
CA PRO A 997 -28.38 14.05 7.49
C PRO A 997 -27.15 14.96 7.64
N LYS A 998 -25.97 14.35 7.83
CA LYS A 998 -24.71 15.08 7.99
C LYS A 998 -24.22 15.74 6.70
N THR A 999 -24.52 15.14 5.55
CA THR A 999 -23.95 15.50 4.26
C THR A 999 -24.97 16.15 3.33
N LYS A 1000 -24.53 17.22 2.64
CA LYS A 1000 -25.36 17.91 1.64
C LYS A 1000 -25.77 17.00 0.48
N SER A 1001 -24.93 16.02 0.12
CA SER A 1001 -25.18 15.06 -0.96
C SER A 1001 -26.38 14.16 -0.68
N VAL A 1002 -26.58 13.74 0.57
CA VAL A 1002 -27.77 12.97 0.96
C VAL A 1002 -29.01 13.85 0.94
N GLN A 1003 -28.92 15.09 1.41
CA GLN A 1003 -30.03 16.02 1.38
C GLN A 1003 -30.44 16.40 -0.05
N ALA A 1004 -29.49 16.50 -0.99
CA ALA A 1004 -29.79 16.72 -2.40
C ALA A 1004 -30.64 15.58 -3.00
N LYS A 1005 -30.47 14.35 -2.50
CA LYS A 1005 -31.22 13.15 -2.95
C LYS A 1005 -32.58 13.00 -2.26
N LEU A 1006 -32.66 13.28 -0.96
CA LEU A 1006 -33.91 13.15 -0.19
C LEU A 1006 -34.79 14.41 -0.25
N GLY A 1007 -34.25 15.55 -0.70
CA GLY A 1007 -34.91 16.84 -0.68
C GLY A 1007 -34.78 17.55 0.68
N LYS A 1008 -35.61 18.57 0.91
CA LYS A 1008 -35.70 19.26 2.21
C LYS A 1008 -36.61 18.44 3.12
N GLY A 1009 -36.16 18.15 4.35
CA GLY A 1009 -36.89 17.33 5.31
C GLY A 1009 -36.00 16.84 6.46
N LEU A 1010 -36.58 16.03 7.34
CA LEU A 1010 -35.95 15.43 8.52
C LEU A 1010 -36.39 13.96 8.64
N PHE A 1011 -35.62 13.13 9.35
CA PHE A 1011 -36.13 11.84 9.81
C PHE A 1011 -36.90 12.00 11.12
N VAL A 1012 -38.11 11.45 11.17
CA VAL A 1012 -38.99 11.45 12.35
C VAL A 1012 -39.16 10.02 12.83
N LYS A 1013 -39.08 9.83 14.15
CA LYS A 1013 -39.25 8.52 14.79
C LYS A 1013 -40.73 8.12 14.77
N LYS A 1014 -41.02 6.87 14.38
CA LYS A 1014 -42.37 6.29 14.50
C LYS A 1014 -42.53 5.59 15.85
N THR A 1015 -43.64 5.88 16.53
CA THR A 1015 -43.99 5.30 17.83
C THR A 1015 -44.87 4.05 17.69
N ASP A 1016 -45.62 3.91 16.60
CA ASP A 1016 -46.63 2.85 16.41
C ASP A 1016 -46.08 1.58 15.73
N THR A 1017 -44.80 1.26 15.95
CA THR A 1017 -44.15 0.09 15.34
C THR A 1017 -43.67 -0.92 16.37
N VAL A 1018 -43.83 -2.21 16.06
CA VAL A 1018 -43.30 -3.32 16.89
C VAL A 1018 -41.77 -3.28 16.96
N MET A 1019 -41.10 -2.76 15.92
CA MET A 1019 -39.67 -2.49 15.94
C MET A 1019 -39.38 -1.17 16.65
N LYS A 1020 -38.40 -1.18 17.56
CA LYS A 1020 -37.88 0.03 18.21
C LYS A 1020 -37.03 0.83 17.23
N ASP A 1021 -36.96 2.14 17.45
CA ASP A 1021 -36.08 3.07 16.71
C ASP A 1021 -36.23 3.00 15.18
N VAL A 1022 -37.49 3.05 14.74
CA VAL A 1022 -37.87 3.17 13.32
C VAL A 1022 -38.07 4.63 12.96
N TYR A 1023 -37.57 5.03 11.80
CA TYR A 1023 -37.63 6.39 11.28
C TYR A 1023 -38.21 6.43 9.88
N VAL A 1024 -38.88 7.53 9.55
CA VAL A 1024 -39.35 7.84 8.20
C VAL A 1024 -38.91 9.25 7.82
N TRP A 1025 -38.67 9.46 6.53
CA TRP A 1025 -38.36 10.79 6.01
C TRP A 1025 -39.63 11.63 5.92
N ASP A 1026 -39.64 12.76 6.61
CA ASP A 1026 -40.70 13.77 6.54
C ASP A 1026 -40.20 15.00 5.78
N SER A 1027 -40.77 15.22 4.59
CA SER A 1027 -40.44 16.36 3.72
C SER A 1027 -41.14 17.67 4.12
N GLN A 1028 -42.16 17.61 4.98
CA GLN A 1028 -42.93 18.76 5.43
C GLN A 1028 -42.37 19.37 6.72
N ALA A 1029 -41.65 18.57 7.51
CA ALA A 1029 -40.97 19.04 8.72
C ALA A 1029 -39.87 20.08 8.38
N LYS A 1030 -40.08 21.34 8.80
CA LYS A 1030 -39.14 22.46 8.58
C LYS A 1030 -38.42 22.84 9.86
N LEU A 1031 -37.10 22.79 9.86
CA LEU A 1031 -36.27 23.40 10.89
C LEU A 1031 -36.22 24.93 10.70
N LYS A 1032 -36.68 25.70 11.70
CA LYS A 1032 -36.27 27.10 11.86
C LYS A 1032 -34.85 27.15 12.45
N GLY A 1033 -33.86 27.58 11.67
CA GLY A 1033 -32.45 27.76 12.09
C GLY A 1033 -31.44 27.45 10.97
N LYS A 1034 -30.22 28.03 11.02
CA LYS A 1034 -29.11 27.68 10.12
C LYS A 1034 -28.54 26.32 10.51
N THR A 1035 -28.63 25.32 9.64
CA THR A 1035 -27.95 24.03 9.81
C THR A 1035 -26.49 24.16 9.34
N THR A 1036 -25.52 23.92 10.22
CA THR A 1036 -24.10 23.86 9.87
C THR A 1036 -23.76 22.47 9.34
N PHE A 1037 -23.53 22.38 8.04
CA PHE A 1037 -23.08 21.16 7.37
C PHE A 1037 -21.56 21.06 7.44
N THR A 1038 -21.05 19.85 7.70
CA THR A 1038 -19.64 19.56 7.45
C THR A 1038 -19.47 19.35 5.95
N GLU A 1039 -18.54 20.07 5.33
CA GLU A 1039 -18.07 19.68 4.00
C GLU A 1039 -17.34 18.34 4.13
N GLU A 1040 -17.57 17.43 3.18
CA GLU A 1040 -16.76 16.21 3.05
C GLU A 1040 -15.35 16.61 2.60
N SER A 1041 -14.55 17.15 3.52
CA SER A 1041 -13.12 17.22 3.32
C SER A 1041 -12.58 15.81 3.49
N GLU A 1042 -11.88 15.28 2.50
CA GLU A 1042 -11.06 14.08 2.68
C GLU A 1042 -10.07 14.36 3.81
N SER A 1043 -10.33 13.81 4.99
CA SER A 1043 -9.37 13.87 6.09
C SER A 1043 -8.07 13.24 5.59
N PRO A 1044 -6.90 13.84 5.87
CA PRO A 1044 -5.63 13.23 5.49
C PRO A 1044 -5.59 11.78 5.96
N GLU A 1045 -5.13 10.86 5.11
CA GLU A 1045 -5.17 9.40 5.33
C GLU A 1045 -4.64 8.95 6.69
N GLN A 1046 -3.74 9.73 7.29
CA GLN A 1046 -3.16 9.46 8.60
C GLN A 1046 -4.14 9.71 9.74
N LEU A 1047 -5.17 10.55 9.59
CA LEU A 1047 -6.04 11.02 10.69
C LEU A 1047 -7.43 10.38 10.70
N GLU A 1048 -7.64 9.33 9.90
CA GLU A 1048 -8.91 8.61 9.83
C GLU A 1048 -9.26 7.92 11.15
N ASP A 1049 -8.31 7.22 11.77
CA ASP A 1049 -8.53 6.50 13.04
C ASP A 1049 -9.00 7.45 14.15
N PHE A 1050 -8.42 8.65 14.18
CA PHE A 1050 -8.85 9.72 15.07
C PHE A 1050 -10.29 10.12 14.80
N GLN A 1051 -10.66 10.34 13.53
CA GLN A 1051 -12.01 10.73 13.17
C GLN A 1051 -13.04 9.64 13.45
N GLU A 1052 -12.70 8.36 13.24
CA GLU A 1052 -13.54 7.22 13.61
C GLU A 1052 -13.75 7.16 15.13
N ILE A 1053 -12.70 7.37 15.94
CA ILE A 1053 -12.83 7.44 17.41
C ILE A 1053 -13.78 8.56 17.83
N ILE A 1054 -13.67 9.74 17.20
CA ILE A 1054 -14.56 10.87 17.50
C ILE A 1054 -16.01 10.54 17.08
N GLU A 1055 -16.23 9.91 15.93
CA GLU A 1055 -17.56 9.50 15.50
C GLU A 1055 -18.17 8.43 16.43
N GLU A 1056 -17.37 7.45 16.89
CA GLU A 1056 -17.78 6.48 17.92
C GLU A 1056 -18.09 7.16 19.25
N ALA A 1057 -17.34 8.19 19.65
CA ALA A 1057 -17.58 8.97 20.85
C ALA A 1057 -18.92 9.71 20.79
N GLU A 1058 -19.21 10.37 19.65
CA GLU A 1058 -20.49 11.06 19.42
C GLU A 1058 -21.68 10.08 19.33
N GLU A 1059 -21.49 8.91 18.72
CA GLU A 1059 -22.52 7.85 18.70
C GLU A 1059 -22.80 7.35 20.13
N ALA A 1060 -21.76 7.10 20.92
CA ALA A 1060 -21.88 6.68 22.31
C ALA A 1060 -22.56 7.75 23.18
N LYS A 1061 -22.30 9.03 22.91
CA LYS A 1061 -22.97 10.18 23.56
C LYS A 1061 -24.45 10.32 23.16
N GLY A 1062 -24.87 9.68 22.06
CA GLY A 1062 -26.23 9.77 21.52
C GLY A 1062 -26.50 11.03 20.70
N THR A 1063 -25.48 11.81 20.33
CA THR A 1063 -25.58 12.99 19.45
C THR A 1063 -25.60 12.60 17.96
N TYR A 1064 -25.34 11.32 17.66
CA TYR A 1064 -25.19 10.79 16.32
C TYR A 1064 -25.84 9.40 16.18
N ARG A 1065 -26.43 9.11 15.01
CA ARG A 1065 -26.99 7.79 14.66
C ARG A 1065 -26.80 7.46 13.18
N THR A 1066 -26.52 6.19 12.88
CA THR A 1066 -26.50 5.67 11.51
C THR A 1066 -27.77 4.87 11.19
N LEU A 1067 -28.49 5.30 10.15
CA LEU A 1067 -29.70 4.66 9.65
C LEU A 1067 -29.45 3.81 8.42
N PHE A 1068 -30.15 2.68 8.32
CA PHE A 1068 -30.19 1.78 7.18
C PHE A 1068 -31.62 1.56 6.69
N ARG A 1069 -31.77 1.28 5.39
CA ARG A 1069 -33.03 0.81 4.80
C ARG A 1069 -32.80 -0.35 3.85
N ASP A 1070 -33.88 -1.03 3.50
CA ASP A 1070 -33.93 -2.06 2.46
C ASP A 1070 -34.54 -1.48 1.17
N PRO A 1071 -33.72 -1.17 0.14
CA PRO A 1071 -34.21 -0.63 -1.12
C PRO A 1071 -35.14 -1.55 -1.90
N SER A 1072 -35.17 -2.86 -1.62
CA SER A 1072 -36.02 -3.79 -2.37
C SER A 1072 -37.41 -3.98 -1.80
N GLY A 1073 -37.66 -3.54 -0.56
CA GLY A 1073 -38.94 -3.76 0.11
C GLY A 1073 -39.12 -5.17 0.70
N VAL A 1074 -38.16 -6.08 0.53
CA VAL A 1074 -38.35 -7.52 0.83
C VAL A 1074 -38.29 -7.83 2.32
N PHE A 1075 -37.34 -7.26 3.07
CA PHE A 1075 -37.25 -7.43 4.52
C PHE A 1075 -38.08 -6.39 5.26
N PHE A 1076 -38.00 -5.15 4.80
CA PHE A 1076 -38.66 -3.98 5.38
C PHE A 1076 -39.28 -3.16 4.25
N PRO A 1077 -40.38 -2.41 4.50
CA PRO A 1077 -40.90 -1.47 3.52
C PRO A 1077 -39.84 -0.45 3.08
N GLU A 1078 -39.81 -0.08 1.80
CA GLU A 1078 -38.74 0.73 1.20
C GLU A 1078 -38.53 2.12 1.83
N PHE A 1079 -39.59 2.69 2.43
CA PHE A 1079 -39.59 4.01 3.07
C PHE A 1079 -39.15 3.96 4.54
N VAL A 1080 -38.96 2.77 5.11
CA VAL A 1080 -38.62 2.58 6.53
C VAL A 1080 -37.12 2.57 6.71
N TRP A 1081 -36.66 3.38 7.68
CA TRP A 1081 -35.28 3.43 8.12
C TRP A 1081 -35.17 2.91 9.55
N SER A 1082 -34.10 2.21 9.85
CA SER A 1082 -33.84 1.65 11.19
C SER A 1082 -32.38 1.83 11.56
N THR A 1083 -32.07 1.75 12.85
CA THR A 1083 -30.67 1.78 13.29
C THR A 1083 -29.90 0.59 12.71
N GLN A 1084 -28.57 0.75 12.58
CA GLN A 1084 -27.70 -0.33 12.09
C GLN A 1084 -27.89 -1.64 12.87
N LYS A 1085 -28.00 -1.58 14.20
CA LYS A 1085 -28.13 -2.76 15.08
C LYS A 1085 -29.44 -3.49 14.79
N ASP A 1086 -30.56 -2.78 14.71
CA ASP A 1086 -31.88 -3.37 14.51
C ASP A 1086 -32.04 -3.93 13.10
N PHE A 1087 -31.60 -3.17 12.09
CA PHE A 1087 -31.67 -3.57 10.69
C PHE A 1087 -30.95 -4.91 10.44
N TRP A 1088 -29.66 -5.01 10.81
CA TRP A 1088 -28.87 -6.22 10.56
C TRP A 1088 -29.27 -7.38 11.46
N SER A 1089 -29.78 -7.12 12.67
CA SER A 1089 -30.26 -8.18 13.57
C SER A 1089 -31.50 -8.86 13.00
N GLU A 1090 -32.45 -8.09 12.45
CA GLU A 1090 -33.67 -8.64 11.86
C GLU A 1090 -33.38 -9.38 10.54
N VAL A 1091 -32.52 -8.83 9.67
CA VAL A 1091 -32.05 -9.53 8.45
C VAL A 1091 -31.42 -10.87 8.82
N LYS A 1092 -30.52 -10.87 9.81
CA LYS A 1092 -29.83 -12.08 10.28
C LYS A 1092 -30.82 -13.08 10.87
N ARG A 1093 -31.76 -12.64 11.71
CA ARG A 1093 -32.77 -13.50 12.35
C ARG A 1093 -33.60 -14.26 11.32
N ARG A 1094 -34.11 -13.57 10.29
CA ARG A 1094 -34.93 -14.20 9.23
C ARG A 1094 -34.13 -15.17 8.37
N LEU A 1095 -32.92 -14.78 7.94
CA LEU A 1095 -32.08 -15.64 7.10
C LEU A 1095 -31.54 -16.86 7.86
N TYR A 1096 -31.16 -16.70 9.13
CA TYR A 1096 -30.77 -17.81 10.01
C TYR A 1096 -31.95 -18.76 10.23
N GLY A 1097 -33.17 -18.24 10.40
CA GLY A 1097 -34.40 -19.03 10.45
C GLY A 1097 -34.57 -19.91 9.22
N LYS A 1098 -34.49 -19.33 8.02
CA LYS A 1098 -34.61 -20.07 6.75
C LYS A 1098 -33.51 -21.11 6.53
N LEU A 1099 -32.26 -20.81 6.90
CA LEU A 1099 -31.17 -21.80 6.85
C LEU A 1099 -31.40 -22.96 7.81
N ARG A 1100 -31.87 -22.68 9.04
CA ARG A 1100 -32.22 -23.72 10.02
C ARG A 1100 -33.36 -24.60 9.52
N GLU A 1101 -34.43 -24.01 8.98
CA GLU A 1101 -35.56 -24.76 8.38
C GLU A 1101 -35.04 -25.72 7.30
N ARG A 1102 -34.20 -25.23 6.39
CA ARG A 1102 -33.60 -26.05 5.33
C ARG A 1102 -32.67 -27.16 5.86
N PHE A 1103 -31.95 -26.90 6.94
CA PHE A 1103 -31.11 -27.89 7.60
C PHE A 1103 -31.96 -29.00 8.25
N LEU A 1104 -33.01 -28.62 9.00
CA LEU A 1104 -33.87 -29.55 9.73
C LEU A 1104 -34.80 -30.36 8.81
N MET A 1105 -35.24 -29.80 7.68
CA MET A 1105 -36.07 -30.50 6.70
C MET A 1105 -35.31 -31.62 5.95
N LYS A 1106 -33.97 -31.61 5.93
CA LYS A 1106 -33.18 -32.74 5.40
C LYS A 1106 -33.11 -33.93 6.37
N THR A 1107 -33.45 -33.72 7.64
CA THR A 1107 -33.37 -34.74 8.70
C THR A 1107 -34.69 -35.48 8.91
N ARG A 1108 -35.78 -35.00 8.29
CA ARG A 1108 -37.04 -35.73 8.07
C ARG A 1108 -37.01 -36.33 6.67
#